data_AF-A0A6A6IX76-F1
#
_entry.id   AF-A0A6A6IX76-F1
#
_cell.length_a   1.000
_cell.length_b   1.000
_cell.length_c   1.000
_cell.angle_alpha   90.00
_cell.angle_beta   90.00
_cell.angle_gamma   90.00
#
_symmetry.space_group_name_H-M   'P 1'
#
loop_
_entity.id
_entity.type
_entity.pdbx_description
1 polymer ?
#
loop_
_entity_poly.entity_id
_entity_poly.type
_entity_poly.pdbx_seq_one_letter_code
_entity_poly.pdbx_strand_id
1 'polypeptide(L)'
;MQAAPGKKKPYRPPRPDANTFSTQHEFLESLTPVPADSVGEKDRKCAHCWKRFGEADPGLDNAEEPVRFRCGHVFGERCMKELFCPPEAVRIDMLPLSFAPGSRGAELGRRLSAYVDQCGVDKGALLIGGKREKDFTRLLNEVQNANRGYEILGKEWYPRVHQAMHPNLNLHDVHLLENAVIFDVGIPEPKGKPTFIPEYTTAAVGYIPSMPTEWTATSTEDLLALADEAQHLYEAAKNATPDSSNASSTPVSSINNNGLPSFASLLGALHGDVDVPDHDPSFATTTSEPVSQPDTPGSAKTVAEITSELLAEDQALIEMMSTLEDPALAMDSPAYVAYQQMMEHYSETATEGSIPSSEDGPEPMEGVEQPSTDTAAEPLQGKLPSIHEALSSAETGGTAPGAWKDKLPKVSKLDKLVSLQKSQADAKQAFKAAKKSEASIKASKEASQRRAAKAKAERDARKQELIAVLARSLARVYDEYEQHQFDSALAAGQPPPIKRLKLASPTSTITPPPVTDAPIPGPLPMNVIHLSAMMHRHDVDARHYEVPQPYTHGGDPEDEDDDETINDEAQGLSEKTIFLTRTTCRKCFKHTAGGPTRFFSLPEYICWKNTKSVPDGCPICHKVLFRKGLDSLDPHGAAMAVDPY
;
A
#
# COMPACT_ATOMS: atom_id res chain seq x y z
N MET A 1 -41.30 -7.01 45.23
CA MET A 1 -41.12 -7.53 43.85
C MET A 1 -40.76 -6.35 42.97
N GLN A 2 -39.61 -6.37 42.28
CA GLN A 2 -39.30 -5.33 41.30
C GLN A 2 -40.06 -5.62 40.00
N ALA A 3 -40.69 -4.60 39.41
CA ALA A 3 -41.33 -4.77 38.11
C ALA A 3 -40.25 -4.92 37.03
N ALA A 4 -40.34 -5.97 36.21
CA ALA A 4 -39.41 -6.16 35.10
C ALA A 4 -39.48 -4.94 34.15
N PRO A 5 -38.34 -4.41 33.66
CA PRO A 5 -38.34 -3.22 32.82
C PRO A 5 -39.18 -3.48 31.57
N GLY A 6 -40.24 -2.68 31.41
CA GLY A 6 -41.18 -2.84 30.31
C GLY A 6 -40.45 -2.76 28.97
N LYS A 7 -40.59 -3.79 28.14
CA LYS A 7 -39.93 -3.87 26.83
C LYS A 7 -40.33 -2.64 26.01
N LYS A 8 -39.41 -1.68 25.87
CA LYS A 8 -39.59 -0.52 24.99
C LYS A 8 -39.98 -1.05 23.61
N LYS A 9 -41.07 -0.54 23.03
CA LYS A 9 -41.47 -0.92 21.67
C LYS A 9 -40.29 -0.60 20.75
N PRO A 10 -39.82 -1.55 19.90
CA PRO A 10 -38.70 -1.26 19.00
C PRO A 10 -39.07 -0.07 18.13
N TYR A 11 -38.12 0.87 17.98
CA TYR A 11 -38.31 2.05 17.15
C TYR A 11 -38.73 1.61 15.74
N ARG A 12 -39.78 2.25 15.22
CA ARG A 12 -40.18 2.10 13.83
C ARG A 12 -39.88 3.43 13.17
N PRO A 13 -39.03 3.48 12.13
CA PRO A 13 -38.85 4.72 11.40
C PRO A 13 -40.21 5.19 10.86
N PRO A 14 -40.46 6.50 10.85
CA PRO A 14 -41.67 7.06 10.25
C PRO A 14 -41.78 6.61 8.78
N ARG A 15 -43.00 6.42 8.32
CA ARG A 15 -43.29 5.99 6.94
C ARG A 15 -43.75 7.19 6.11
N PRO A 16 -43.50 7.18 4.78
CA PRO A 16 -44.16 8.10 3.85
C PRO A 16 -45.67 8.15 4.10
N ASP A 17 -46.23 9.36 4.16
CA ASP A 17 -47.67 9.62 4.24
C ASP A 17 -48.16 10.34 2.96
N ALA A 18 -49.41 10.80 2.95
CA ALA A 18 -49.99 11.50 1.80
C ALA A 18 -49.38 12.89 1.52
N ASN A 19 -48.60 13.43 2.46
CA ASN A 19 -47.92 14.72 2.37
C ASN A 19 -46.43 14.58 1.98
N THR A 20 -45.88 13.37 2.05
CA THR A 20 -44.50 13.06 1.65
C THR A 20 -44.34 13.22 0.14
N PHE A 21 -43.41 14.09 -0.25
CA PHE A 21 -43.03 14.48 -1.61
C PHE A 21 -42.50 13.29 -2.42
N SER A 22 -42.63 13.36 -3.75
CA SER A 22 -42.11 12.34 -4.67
C SER A 22 -40.59 12.40 -4.79
N THR A 23 -40.03 13.61 -4.87
CA THR A 23 -38.59 13.88 -5.01
C THR A 23 -38.11 14.91 -3.98
N GLN A 24 -36.80 14.98 -3.78
CA GLN A 24 -36.15 16.05 -2.99
C GLN A 24 -36.37 17.45 -3.59
N HIS A 25 -36.48 17.56 -4.93
CA HIS A 25 -36.74 18.83 -5.61
C HIS A 25 -38.17 19.35 -5.39
N GLU A 26 -39.19 18.48 -5.47
CA GLU A 26 -40.59 18.84 -5.17
C GLU A 26 -40.74 19.35 -3.73
N PHE A 27 -39.93 18.84 -2.80
CA PHE A 27 -39.86 19.35 -1.43
C PHE A 27 -39.30 20.78 -1.38
N LEU A 28 -38.18 21.08 -2.06
CA LEU A 28 -37.61 22.43 -2.10
C LEU A 28 -38.56 23.45 -2.75
N GLU A 29 -39.20 23.11 -3.87
CA GLU A 29 -40.19 23.96 -4.54
C GLU A 29 -41.43 24.23 -3.66
N SER A 30 -41.72 23.36 -2.68
CA SER A 30 -42.87 23.49 -1.78
C SER A 30 -42.66 24.42 -0.59
N LEU A 31 -41.44 24.95 -0.40
CA LEU A 31 -41.07 25.75 0.77
C LEU A 31 -41.82 27.09 0.76
N THR A 32 -43.02 27.12 1.32
CA THR A 32 -43.84 28.34 1.40
C THR A 32 -43.17 29.37 2.33
N PRO A 33 -42.80 30.57 1.85
CA PRO A 33 -42.30 31.63 2.70
C PRO A 33 -43.43 32.18 3.59
N VAL A 34 -43.04 32.60 4.80
CA VAL A 34 -43.93 33.09 5.85
C VAL A 34 -43.37 34.42 6.36
N PRO A 35 -44.16 35.51 6.44
CA PRO A 35 -43.66 36.76 7.01
C PRO A 35 -43.16 36.55 8.44
N ALA A 36 -41.92 36.98 8.74
CA ALA A 36 -41.27 36.76 10.03
C ALA A 36 -42.14 37.21 11.23
N ASP A 37 -42.93 38.28 11.06
CA ASP A 37 -43.82 38.74 12.12
C ASP A 37 -45.00 37.81 12.44
N SER A 38 -45.43 37.00 11.47
CA SER A 38 -46.47 35.98 11.65
C SER A 38 -45.95 34.67 12.28
N VAL A 39 -44.64 34.56 12.49
CA VAL A 39 -44.02 33.47 13.24
C VAL A 39 -44.13 33.77 14.74
N GLY A 40 -44.65 32.81 15.51
CA GLY A 40 -44.81 32.92 16.96
C GLY A 40 -43.46 33.13 17.65
N GLU A 41 -43.43 33.95 18.71
CA GLU A 41 -42.18 34.45 19.32
C GLU A 41 -41.16 33.36 19.70
N LYS A 42 -41.65 32.18 20.14
CA LYS A 42 -40.81 31.02 20.49
C LYS A 42 -40.17 30.34 19.27
N ASP A 43 -40.81 30.46 18.11
CA ASP A 43 -40.44 29.84 16.85
C ASP A 43 -39.73 30.83 15.90
N ARG A 44 -39.49 32.09 16.31
CA ARG A 44 -38.81 33.13 15.51
C ARG A 44 -37.29 32.88 15.28
N LYS A 45 -36.82 31.66 15.52
CA LYS A 45 -35.44 31.22 15.28
C LYS A 45 -35.43 30.00 14.36
N CYS A 46 -34.46 29.94 13.44
CA CYS A 46 -34.20 28.73 12.67
C CYS A 46 -33.71 27.62 13.62
N ALA A 47 -34.36 26.45 13.62
CA ALA A 47 -33.97 25.33 14.46
C ALA A 47 -32.67 24.61 14.00
N HIS A 48 -32.07 25.05 12.88
CA HIS A 48 -30.79 24.55 12.38
C HIS A 48 -29.62 25.46 12.80
N CYS A 49 -29.61 26.72 12.35
CA CYS A 49 -28.52 27.68 12.65
C CYS A 49 -28.76 28.56 13.89
N TRP A 50 -29.89 28.40 14.60
CA TRP A 50 -30.28 29.15 15.82
C TRP A 50 -30.40 30.69 15.69
N LYS A 51 -30.11 31.26 14.51
CA LYS A 51 -30.32 32.67 14.16
C LYS A 51 -31.82 33.01 14.11
N ARG A 52 -32.14 34.29 14.30
CA ARG A 52 -33.51 34.81 14.18
C ARG A 52 -33.82 35.16 12.73
N PHE A 53 -35.07 35.00 12.34
CA PHE A 53 -35.50 35.33 10.98
C PHE A 53 -35.47 36.84 10.73
N GLY A 54 -34.90 37.24 9.58
CA GLY A 54 -34.71 38.65 9.21
C GLY A 54 -33.61 39.40 9.99
N GLU A 55 -32.89 38.76 10.92
CA GLU A 55 -31.70 39.32 11.55
C GLU A 55 -30.44 38.81 10.80
N ALA A 56 -29.66 39.73 10.21
CA ALA A 56 -28.38 39.46 9.57
C ALA A 56 -27.21 39.77 10.51
N ASP A 57 -26.09 39.05 10.38
CA ASP A 57 -24.87 39.39 11.12
C ASP A 57 -24.21 40.68 10.59
N PRO A 58 -23.52 41.48 11.43
CA PRO A 58 -22.92 42.74 11.01
C PRO A 58 -21.90 42.58 9.87
N GLY A 59 -22.30 42.97 8.66
CA GLY A 59 -21.45 42.92 7.45
C GLY A 59 -21.59 41.66 6.60
N LEU A 60 -22.48 40.72 6.94
CA LEU A 60 -22.74 39.51 6.18
C LEU A 60 -24.20 39.48 5.69
N ASP A 61 -24.42 39.19 4.40
CA ASP A 61 -25.77 38.98 3.86
C ASP A 61 -26.23 37.53 4.14
N ASN A 62 -26.65 37.29 5.39
CA ASN A 62 -26.96 35.95 5.90
C ASN A 62 -28.24 35.89 6.76
N ALA A 63 -29.15 36.85 6.58
CA ALA A 63 -30.50 36.76 7.15
C ALA A 63 -31.26 35.56 6.59
N GLU A 64 -31.94 34.82 7.47
CA GLU A 64 -32.82 33.72 7.08
C GLU A 64 -34.26 34.23 6.93
N GLU A 65 -34.90 33.98 5.78
CA GLU A 65 -36.35 34.10 5.64
C GLU A 65 -37.06 32.86 6.22
N PRO A 66 -38.20 32.98 6.93
CA PRO A 66 -38.88 31.81 7.47
C PRO A 66 -39.68 31.08 6.38
N VAL A 67 -39.40 29.79 6.17
CA VAL A 67 -40.23 28.88 5.37
C VAL A 67 -40.92 27.84 6.23
N ARG A 68 -42.16 27.49 5.87
CA ARG A 68 -42.98 26.50 6.59
C ARG A 68 -43.11 25.19 5.82
N PHE A 69 -42.81 24.09 6.48
CA PHE A 69 -43.01 22.73 5.95
C PHE A 69 -44.49 22.30 6.01
N ARG A 70 -44.89 21.33 5.16
CA ARG A 70 -46.20 20.64 5.27
C ARG A 70 -46.50 20.05 6.67
N CYS A 71 -45.49 19.84 7.51
CA CYS A 71 -45.66 19.38 8.90
C CYS A 71 -45.91 20.51 9.93
N GLY A 72 -45.99 21.77 9.50
CA GLY A 72 -46.32 22.95 10.32
C GLY A 72 -45.12 23.70 10.90
N HIS A 73 -43.97 23.04 11.03
CA HIS A 73 -42.72 23.63 11.54
C HIS A 73 -42.14 24.69 10.58
N VAL A 74 -41.39 25.64 11.14
CA VAL A 74 -40.75 26.75 10.43
C VAL A 74 -39.23 26.63 10.55
N PHE A 75 -38.52 26.90 9.46
CA PHE A 75 -37.06 26.88 9.35
C PHE A 75 -36.58 28.06 8.50
N GLY A 76 -35.27 28.30 8.45
CA GLY A 76 -34.69 29.29 7.55
C GLY A 76 -34.63 28.77 6.12
N GLU A 77 -34.99 29.59 5.13
CA GLU A 77 -34.99 29.17 3.73
C GLU A 77 -33.61 28.74 3.25
N ARG A 78 -32.56 29.50 3.58
CA ARG A 78 -31.19 29.22 3.10
C ARG A 78 -30.68 27.95 3.75
N CYS A 79 -30.79 27.86 5.07
CA CYS A 79 -30.57 26.64 5.86
C CYS A 79 -31.24 25.39 5.23
N MET A 80 -32.49 25.48 4.78
CA MET A 80 -33.19 24.30 4.22
C MET A 80 -32.87 24.05 2.75
N LYS A 81 -32.61 25.08 1.94
CA LYS A 81 -32.08 24.91 0.58
C LYS A 81 -30.69 24.28 0.57
N GLU A 82 -29.89 24.54 1.61
CA GLU A 82 -28.54 24.01 1.82
C GLU A 82 -28.59 22.57 2.37
N LEU A 83 -29.25 22.35 3.53
CA LEU A 83 -29.38 21.05 4.18
C LEU A 83 -30.14 20.00 3.33
N PHE A 84 -31.03 20.47 2.45
CA PHE A 84 -31.76 19.63 1.49
C PHE A 84 -31.41 19.97 0.04
N CYS A 85 -30.22 20.52 -0.24
CA CYS A 85 -29.72 20.59 -1.61
C CYS A 85 -29.52 19.16 -2.16
N PRO A 86 -29.96 18.83 -3.39
CA PRO A 86 -29.52 17.60 -4.05
C PRO A 86 -27.99 17.62 -4.14
N PRO A 87 -27.29 16.59 -3.64
CA PRO A 87 -25.84 16.65 -3.55
C PRO A 87 -25.23 16.75 -4.95
N GLU A 88 -24.40 17.78 -5.17
CA GLU A 88 -23.73 17.97 -6.44
C GLU A 88 -22.87 16.74 -6.76
N ALA A 89 -23.02 16.25 -8.00
CA ALA A 89 -22.26 15.10 -8.47
C ALA A 89 -20.85 15.57 -8.82
N VAL A 90 -19.90 15.31 -7.91
CA VAL A 90 -18.49 15.61 -8.11
C VAL A 90 -18.04 14.87 -9.36
N ARG A 91 -17.65 15.61 -10.41
CA ARG A 91 -17.19 15.08 -11.69
C ARG A 91 -15.69 15.34 -11.84
N ILE A 92 -14.95 14.32 -12.23
CA ILE A 92 -13.55 14.43 -12.63
C ILE A 92 -13.42 13.89 -14.06
N ASP A 93 -13.06 14.78 -14.98
CA ASP A 93 -12.75 14.40 -16.36
C ASP A 93 -11.43 13.61 -16.40
N MET A 94 -11.43 12.50 -17.14
CA MET A 94 -10.33 11.55 -17.21
C MET A 94 -9.51 11.86 -18.45
N LEU A 95 -8.38 12.55 -18.26
CA LEU A 95 -7.64 13.19 -19.35
C LEU A 95 -6.72 12.20 -20.08
N PRO A 96 -6.98 11.87 -21.37
CA PRO A 96 -6.12 10.96 -22.13
C PRO A 96 -4.69 11.46 -22.19
N LEU A 97 -3.73 10.54 -22.25
CA LEU A 97 -2.31 10.87 -22.27
C LEU A 97 -1.97 11.72 -23.50
N SER A 98 -1.32 12.87 -23.28
CA SER A 98 -0.98 13.83 -24.33
C SER A 98 0.52 13.84 -24.56
N PHE A 99 0.96 14.03 -25.80
CA PHE A 99 2.38 14.14 -26.15
C PHE A 99 2.77 15.56 -26.62
N ALA A 100 1.87 16.53 -26.44
CA ALA A 100 2.14 17.94 -26.71
C ALA A 100 3.22 18.51 -25.75
N PRO A 101 3.99 19.54 -26.15
CA PRO A 101 4.98 20.15 -25.28
C PRO A 101 4.39 20.62 -23.94
N GLY A 102 4.99 20.18 -22.83
CA GLY A 102 4.56 20.52 -21.46
C GLY A 102 3.61 19.52 -20.78
N SER A 103 3.03 18.55 -21.48
CA SER A 103 2.19 17.52 -20.85
C SER A 103 2.99 16.51 -20.03
N ARG A 104 2.32 15.81 -19.11
CA ARG A 104 2.91 14.72 -18.32
C ARG A 104 3.25 13.54 -19.23
N GLY A 105 2.40 13.22 -20.22
CA GLY A 105 2.66 12.18 -21.20
C GLY A 105 3.89 12.43 -22.09
N ALA A 106 4.14 13.70 -22.48
CA ALA A 106 5.36 14.05 -23.21
C ALA A 106 6.61 13.89 -22.34
N GLU A 107 6.53 14.14 -21.03
CA GLU A 107 7.63 13.86 -20.09
C GLU A 107 7.87 12.36 -19.92
N LEU A 108 6.81 11.55 -19.81
CA LEU A 108 6.94 10.10 -19.75
C LEU A 108 7.56 9.55 -21.05
N GLY A 109 7.03 9.94 -22.21
CA GLY A 109 7.55 9.52 -23.51
C GLY A 109 9.02 9.89 -23.74
N ARG A 110 9.43 11.12 -23.36
CA ARG A 110 10.85 11.54 -23.34
C ARG A 110 11.71 10.60 -22.49
N ARG A 111 11.26 10.25 -21.29
CA ARG A 111 12.00 9.39 -20.35
C ARG A 111 12.09 7.95 -20.83
N LEU A 112 11.02 7.40 -21.38
CA LEU A 112 11.02 6.06 -21.97
C LEU A 112 11.96 6.01 -23.19
N SER A 113 11.97 7.04 -24.05
CA SER A 113 12.99 7.16 -25.10
C SER A 113 14.40 7.21 -24.51
N ALA A 114 14.66 8.07 -23.51
CA ALA A 114 15.99 8.22 -22.93
C ALA A 114 16.51 6.90 -22.30
N TYR A 115 15.64 6.08 -21.70
CA TYR A 115 16.00 4.76 -21.21
C TYR A 115 16.31 3.75 -22.34
N VAL A 116 15.49 3.73 -23.39
CA VAL A 116 15.72 2.88 -24.59
C VAL A 116 17.03 3.26 -25.29
N ASP A 117 17.31 4.56 -25.41
CA ASP A 117 18.58 5.13 -25.90
C ASP A 117 19.78 4.65 -25.07
N GLN A 118 19.70 4.73 -23.73
CA GLN A 118 20.75 4.26 -22.82
C GLN A 118 20.98 2.75 -22.86
N CYS A 119 19.94 1.95 -23.13
CA CYS A 119 20.04 0.50 -23.24
C CYS A 119 20.69 0.02 -24.55
N GLY A 120 20.97 0.92 -25.51
CA GLY A 120 21.59 0.57 -26.79
C GLY A 120 20.69 -0.25 -27.72
N VAL A 121 19.37 -0.27 -27.48
CA VAL A 121 18.40 -1.05 -28.25
C VAL A 121 18.26 -0.47 -29.66
N ASP A 122 18.34 -1.32 -30.69
CA ASP A 122 18.25 -0.85 -32.08
C ASP A 122 16.85 -0.31 -32.42
N LYS A 123 16.81 1.00 -32.68
CA LYS A 123 15.61 1.72 -33.11
C LYS A 123 15.14 1.33 -34.50
N GLY A 124 15.93 0.59 -35.28
CA GLY A 124 15.45 -0.10 -36.49
C GLY A 124 14.25 -1.02 -36.22
N ALA A 125 14.14 -1.59 -35.02
CA ALA A 125 13.02 -2.45 -34.62
C ALA A 125 11.71 -1.70 -34.30
N LEU A 126 11.72 -0.35 -34.23
CA LEU A 126 10.52 0.44 -33.85
C LEU A 126 9.33 0.16 -34.79
N LEU A 127 9.58 0.04 -36.10
CA LEU A 127 8.55 -0.13 -37.14
C LEU A 127 8.08 -1.58 -37.35
N ILE A 128 8.71 -2.56 -36.70
CA ILE A 128 8.49 -4.01 -36.96
C ILE A 128 7.90 -4.72 -35.72
N GLY A 129 7.40 -3.96 -34.74
CA GLY A 129 6.88 -4.53 -33.49
C GLY A 129 7.98 -5.16 -32.62
N GLY A 130 9.09 -4.45 -32.44
CA GLY A 130 10.19 -4.89 -31.57
C GLY A 130 9.74 -5.26 -30.14
N LYS A 131 10.53 -6.08 -29.45
CA LYS A 131 10.18 -6.70 -28.15
C LYS A 131 10.30 -5.73 -26.95
N ARG A 132 9.78 -4.50 -27.09
CA ARG A 132 9.90 -3.39 -26.12
C ARG A 132 9.38 -3.76 -24.72
N GLU A 133 8.46 -4.72 -24.63
CA GLU A 133 8.03 -5.35 -23.37
C GLU A 133 9.20 -5.84 -22.50
N LYS A 134 10.28 -6.37 -23.10
CA LYS A 134 11.46 -6.83 -22.37
C LYS A 134 12.26 -5.68 -21.78
N ASP A 135 12.43 -4.60 -22.54
CA ASP A 135 13.18 -3.43 -22.15
C ASP A 135 12.45 -2.70 -21.01
N PHE A 136 11.11 -2.58 -21.11
CA PHE A 136 10.30 -2.05 -20.01
C PHE A 136 10.10 -3.03 -18.84
N THR A 137 10.21 -4.35 -19.05
CA THR A 137 10.34 -5.32 -17.94
C THR A 137 11.66 -5.10 -17.20
N ARG A 138 12.77 -4.81 -17.89
CA ARG A 138 14.05 -4.45 -17.26
C ARG A 138 13.91 -3.13 -16.48
N LEU A 139 13.33 -2.09 -17.08
CA LEU A 139 13.03 -0.81 -16.41
C LEU A 139 12.25 -1.06 -15.12
N LEU A 140 11.16 -1.82 -15.18
CA LEU A 140 10.31 -2.15 -14.02
C LEU A 140 10.98 -3.05 -12.97
N ASN A 141 12.17 -3.59 -13.23
CA ASN A 141 13.01 -4.19 -12.20
C ASN A 141 14.05 -3.19 -11.66
N GLU A 142 14.65 -2.34 -12.50
CA GLU A 142 15.55 -1.25 -12.05
C GLU A 142 14.85 -0.24 -11.11
N VAL A 143 13.63 0.19 -11.44
CA VAL A 143 12.88 1.19 -10.63
C VAL A 143 12.33 0.64 -9.30
N GLN A 144 12.55 -0.64 -8.97
CA GLN A 144 12.27 -1.15 -7.62
C GLN A 144 13.26 -0.57 -6.58
N ASN A 145 14.40 -0.05 -7.03
CA ASN A 145 15.22 0.86 -6.25
C ASN A 145 14.67 2.29 -6.43
N ALA A 146 14.23 2.94 -5.36
CA ALA A 146 13.57 4.25 -5.43
C ALA A 146 14.45 5.35 -6.04
N ASN A 147 15.76 5.34 -5.79
CA ASN A 147 16.69 6.34 -6.35
C ASN A 147 16.77 6.20 -7.88
N ARG A 148 16.93 4.96 -8.35
CA ARG A 148 16.94 4.61 -9.78
C ARG A 148 15.56 4.87 -10.43
N GLY A 149 14.50 4.67 -9.67
CA GLY A 149 13.13 5.04 -10.02
C GLY A 149 12.98 6.53 -10.33
N TYR A 150 13.32 7.40 -9.37
CA TYR A 150 13.29 8.85 -9.55
C TYR A 150 14.24 9.35 -10.65
N GLU A 151 15.38 8.70 -10.85
CA GLU A 151 16.30 9.00 -11.96
C GLU A 151 15.64 8.77 -13.33
N ILE A 152 15.17 7.54 -13.59
CA ILE A 152 14.59 7.14 -14.87
C ILE A 152 13.25 7.85 -15.10
N LEU A 153 12.26 7.62 -14.23
CA LEU A 153 10.87 8.04 -14.43
C LEU A 153 10.56 9.44 -13.87
N GLY A 154 11.45 10.04 -13.09
CA GLY A 154 11.24 11.39 -12.55
C GLY A 154 10.24 11.44 -11.40
N LYS A 155 10.15 12.62 -10.77
CA LYS A 155 9.30 12.86 -9.58
C LYS A 155 7.81 12.64 -9.83
N GLU A 156 7.33 12.89 -11.05
CA GLU A 156 5.91 12.76 -11.41
C GLU A 156 5.49 11.30 -11.66
N TRP A 157 6.28 10.54 -12.41
CA TRP A 157 5.88 9.21 -12.90
C TRP A 157 6.44 8.06 -12.09
N TYR A 158 7.61 8.18 -11.44
CA TYR A 158 8.10 7.10 -10.58
C TYR A 158 7.09 6.73 -9.48
N PRO A 159 6.56 7.68 -8.68
CA PRO A 159 5.62 7.33 -7.62
C PRO A 159 4.33 6.67 -8.16
N ARG A 160 3.81 7.15 -9.30
CA ARG A 160 2.64 6.56 -9.98
C ARG A 160 2.88 5.11 -10.42
N VAL A 161 3.99 4.87 -11.12
CA VAL A 161 4.38 3.55 -11.64
C VAL A 161 4.72 2.59 -10.50
N HIS A 162 5.43 3.06 -9.47
CA HIS A 162 5.73 2.29 -8.27
C HIS A 162 4.46 1.89 -7.51
N GLN A 163 3.51 2.81 -7.33
CA GLN A 163 2.21 2.49 -6.72
C GLN A 163 1.42 1.48 -7.56
N ALA A 164 1.52 1.55 -8.90
CA ALA A 164 0.97 0.56 -9.82
C ALA A 164 1.66 -0.83 -9.76
N MET A 165 2.80 -0.97 -9.07
CA MET A 165 3.49 -2.25 -8.84
C MET A 165 3.17 -2.94 -7.50
N HIS A 166 2.44 -2.27 -6.59
CA HIS A 166 1.97 -2.87 -5.32
C HIS A 166 0.57 -3.51 -5.29
N PRO A 167 -0.31 -3.46 -6.31
CA PRO A 167 -1.63 -4.07 -6.19
C PRO A 167 -1.58 -5.61 -6.14
N ASN A 168 -2.17 -6.20 -5.09
CA ASN A 168 -2.41 -7.64 -4.97
C ASN A 168 -3.57 -8.13 -5.88
N LEU A 169 -3.69 -7.55 -7.08
CA LEU A 169 -4.82 -7.70 -8.01
C LEU A 169 -4.43 -8.56 -9.22
N ASN A 170 -5.40 -9.28 -9.77
CA ASN A 170 -5.21 -10.03 -11.03
C ASN A 170 -5.43 -9.07 -12.20
N LEU A 171 -4.40 -8.29 -12.52
CA LEU A 171 -4.48 -7.24 -13.53
C LEU A 171 -4.44 -7.84 -14.94
N HIS A 172 -5.43 -7.46 -15.74
CA HIS A 172 -5.51 -7.79 -17.16
C HIS A 172 -4.84 -6.69 -18.00
N ASP A 173 -5.14 -5.43 -17.67
CA ASP A 173 -4.55 -4.26 -18.31
C ASP A 173 -4.36 -3.10 -17.33
N VAL A 174 -3.50 -2.15 -17.69
CA VAL A 174 -3.28 -0.87 -16.98
C VAL A 174 -3.23 0.25 -18.00
N HIS A 175 -3.96 1.33 -17.77
CA HIS A 175 -3.99 2.52 -18.64
C HIS A 175 -3.41 3.73 -17.90
N LEU A 176 -2.54 4.48 -18.57
CA LEU A 176 -1.87 5.67 -18.03
C LEU A 176 -2.47 6.92 -18.68
N LEU A 177 -2.91 7.88 -17.86
CA LEU A 177 -3.58 9.12 -18.24
C LEU A 177 -2.86 10.32 -17.59
N GLU A 178 -3.11 11.55 -18.05
CA GLU A 178 -2.47 12.75 -17.48
C GLU A 178 -2.78 12.90 -15.97
N ASN A 179 -4.03 12.67 -15.58
CA ASN A 179 -4.50 12.77 -14.19
C ASN A 179 -4.87 11.43 -13.54
N ALA A 180 -4.67 10.28 -14.21
CA ALA A 180 -5.12 8.99 -13.68
C ALA A 180 -4.23 7.78 -14.04
N VAL A 181 -4.40 6.71 -13.28
CA VAL A 181 -4.00 5.34 -13.60
C VAL A 181 -5.23 4.45 -13.43
N ILE A 182 -5.60 3.71 -14.49
CA ILE A 182 -6.77 2.82 -14.48
C ILE A 182 -6.29 1.36 -14.51
N PHE A 183 -6.82 0.54 -13.60
CA PHE A 183 -6.46 -0.84 -13.39
C PHE A 183 -7.62 -1.77 -13.75
N ASP A 184 -7.47 -2.56 -14.81
CA ASP A 184 -8.51 -3.49 -15.25
C ASP A 184 -8.29 -4.86 -14.57
N VAL A 185 -9.15 -5.16 -13.59
CA VAL A 185 -9.04 -6.38 -12.78
C VAL A 185 -9.92 -7.49 -13.36
N GLY A 186 -9.25 -8.53 -13.85
CA GLY A 186 -9.89 -9.77 -14.26
C GLY A 186 -10.46 -10.52 -13.05
N ILE A 187 -11.61 -11.17 -13.24
CA ILE A 187 -12.02 -12.26 -12.36
C ILE A 187 -10.91 -13.32 -12.42
N PRO A 188 -10.26 -13.70 -11.31
CA PRO A 188 -9.26 -14.76 -11.36
C PRO A 188 -9.94 -16.04 -11.83
N GLU A 189 -9.45 -16.60 -12.93
CA GLU A 189 -9.86 -17.93 -13.36
C GLU A 189 -9.58 -18.93 -12.22
N PRO A 190 -10.51 -19.83 -11.89
CA PRO A 190 -10.23 -20.88 -10.93
C PRO A 190 -9.18 -21.82 -11.53
N LYS A 191 -7.90 -21.62 -11.18
CA LYS A 191 -6.73 -22.39 -11.66
C LYS A 191 -6.76 -23.83 -11.08
N GLY A 192 -7.69 -24.63 -11.59
CA GLY A 192 -7.94 -26.03 -11.24
C GLY A 192 -9.31 -26.50 -11.75
N LYS A 193 -9.51 -27.82 -11.93
CA LYS A 193 -10.87 -28.36 -12.09
C LYS A 193 -11.69 -27.96 -10.84
N PRO A 194 -12.93 -27.47 -10.98
CA PRO A 194 -13.78 -27.23 -9.83
C PRO A 194 -14.01 -28.57 -9.13
N THR A 195 -13.39 -28.75 -7.96
CA THR A 195 -13.66 -29.90 -7.10
C THR A 195 -15.14 -29.86 -6.78
N PHE A 196 -15.91 -30.84 -7.25
CA PHE A 196 -17.37 -30.78 -7.26
C PHE A 196 -17.92 -30.95 -5.84
N ILE A 197 -17.93 -29.85 -5.08
CA ILE A 197 -18.72 -29.71 -3.86
C ILE A 197 -20.17 -29.71 -4.33
N PRO A 198 -20.99 -30.73 -3.99
CA PRO A 198 -22.37 -30.77 -4.43
C PRO A 198 -23.14 -29.58 -3.87
N GLU A 199 -23.91 -28.90 -4.71
CA GLU A 199 -24.74 -27.77 -4.32
C GLU A 199 -25.85 -28.21 -3.35
N TYR A 200 -25.57 -28.11 -2.05
CA TYR A 200 -26.61 -28.18 -1.04
C TYR A 200 -27.48 -26.92 -1.14
N THR A 201 -28.74 -27.15 -1.48
CA THR A 201 -29.74 -26.13 -1.82
C THR A 201 -29.92 -25.08 -0.71
N THR A 202 -29.40 -23.86 -0.93
CA THR A 202 -29.73 -22.68 -0.13
C THR A 202 -30.97 -21.99 -0.70
N ALA A 203 -32.13 -22.31 -0.12
CA ALA A 203 -33.37 -21.59 -0.40
C ALA A 203 -33.28 -20.12 0.04
N ALA A 204 -34.04 -19.24 -0.61
CA ALA A 204 -33.88 -17.80 -0.48
C ALA A 204 -34.28 -17.26 0.90
N VAL A 205 -33.31 -16.62 1.59
CA VAL A 205 -33.56 -15.57 2.57
C VAL A 205 -32.65 -14.39 2.25
N GLY A 206 -33.24 -13.23 1.95
CA GLY A 206 -32.49 -12.01 1.65
C GLY A 206 -32.02 -11.30 2.90
N TYR A 207 -30.79 -11.61 3.35
CA TYR A 207 -30.05 -10.74 4.26
C TYR A 207 -28.54 -10.94 4.03
N ILE A 208 -27.87 -9.92 3.50
CA ILE A 208 -26.41 -9.82 3.56
C ILE A 208 -26.14 -9.14 4.90
N PRO A 209 -25.49 -9.78 5.89
CA PRO A 209 -25.00 -9.08 7.06
C PRO A 209 -23.99 -8.03 6.59
N SER A 210 -24.07 -6.80 7.10
CA SER A 210 -22.93 -5.89 6.96
C SER A 210 -21.72 -6.60 7.56
N MET A 211 -20.64 -6.70 6.79
CA MET A 211 -19.34 -7.10 7.34
C MET A 211 -19.00 -6.10 8.46
N PRO A 212 -18.49 -6.52 9.63
CA PRO A 212 -17.99 -5.58 10.62
C PRO A 212 -16.91 -4.71 10.00
N THR A 213 -16.99 -3.39 10.20
CA THR A 213 -15.98 -2.42 9.72
C THR A 213 -14.71 -2.44 10.58
N GLU A 214 -14.39 -3.60 11.16
CA GLU A 214 -13.21 -3.91 11.95
C GLU A 214 -12.46 -5.05 11.28
N TRP A 215 -11.86 -4.74 10.13
CA TRP A 215 -10.61 -5.38 9.71
C TRP A 215 -9.45 -4.43 10.04
N THR A 216 -9.27 -4.19 11.35
CA THR A 216 -8.01 -3.70 11.91
C THR A 216 -6.91 -4.70 11.53
N ALA A 217 -6.12 -4.33 10.52
CA ALA A 217 -5.24 -5.25 9.81
C ALA A 217 -3.90 -5.48 10.54
N THR A 218 -3.98 -6.09 11.72
CA THR A 218 -2.85 -6.79 12.39
C THR A 218 -3.45 -7.86 13.28
N SER A 219 -3.03 -9.13 13.12
CA SER A 219 -3.43 -10.14 14.10
C SER A 219 -2.74 -9.81 15.42
N THR A 220 -3.51 -9.71 16.50
CA THR A 220 -2.95 -9.67 17.85
C THR A 220 -2.20 -10.96 18.18
N GLU A 221 -2.45 -12.07 17.47
CA GLU A 221 -1.61 -13.28 17.57
C GLU A 221 -0.25 -13.11 16.88
N ASP A 222 -0.16 -12.38 15.76
CA ASP A 222 1.14 -12.07 15.12
C ASP A 222 1.94 -11.07 15.96
N LEU A 223 1.25 -10.08 16.57
CA LEU A 223 1.88 -9.14 17.50
C LEU A 223 2.26 -9.79 18.84
N LEU A 224 1.47 -10.74 19.36
CA LEU A 224 1.85 -11.53 20.54
C LEU A 224 2.96 -12.53 20.21
N ALA A 225 2.98 -13.14 19.03
CA ALA A 225 4.10 -13.98 18.59
C ALA A 225 5.39 -13.17 18.42
N LEU A 226 5.31 -11.95 17.87
CA LEU A 226 6.44 -11.01 17.82
C LEU A 226 6.81 -10.47 19.21
N ALA A 227 5.88 -10.35 20.15
CA ALA A 227 6.17 -9.96 21.53
C ALA A 227 6.84 -11.10 22.33
N ASP A 228 6.36 -12.34 22.19
CA ASP A 228 7.01 -13.53 22.76
C ASP A 228 8.37 -13.78 22.11
N GLU A 229 8.51 -13.61 20.79
CA GLU A 229 9.81 -13.71 20.10
C GLU A 229 10.75 -12.57 20.52
N ALA A 230 10.26 -11.33 20.62
CA ALA A 230 11.04 -10.20 21.13
C ALA A 230 11.41 -10.37 22.62
N GLN A 231 10.54 -10.93 23.46
CA GLN A 231 10.83 -11.17 24.87
C GLN A 231 11.78 -12.37 25.05
N HIS A 232 11.67 -13.41 24.23
CA HIS A 232 12.61 -14.55 24.22
C HIS A 232 13.97 -14.15 23.63
N LEU A 233 14.01 -13.20 22.68
CA LEU A 233 15.24 -12.56 22.20
C LEU A 233 15.82 -11.58 23.23
N TYR A 234 14.98 -10.85 23.96
CA TYR A 234 15.40 -9.95 25.05
C TYR A 234 15.96 -10.74 26.23
N GLU A 235 15.35 -11.87 26.62
CA GLU A 235 15.91 -12.75 27.64
C GLU A 235 17.15 -13.51 27.15
N ALA A 236 17.25 -13.85 25.85
CA ALA A 236 18.50 -14.35 25.28
C ALA A 236 19.62 -13.28 25.30
N ALA A 237 19.30 -12.02 24.98
CA ALA A 237 20.25 -10.91 25.01
C ALA A 237 20.62 -10.45 26.43
N LYS A 238 19.72 -10.63 27.41
CA LYS A 238 19.91 -10.30 28.83
C LYS A 238 20.73 -11.36 29.59
N ASN A 239 20.74 -12.61 29.10
CA ASN A 239 21.54 -13.71 29.64
C ASN A 239 22.82 -13.99 28.81
N ALA A 240 23.09 -13.19 27.78
CA ALA A 240 24.34 -13.18 27.04
C ALA A 240 25.14 -11.91 27.36
N THR A 241 26.48 -12.01 27.32
CA THR A 241 27.43 -10.93 27.68
C THR A 241 27.42 -10.56 29.19
N PRO A 242 28.44 -9.84 29.72
CA PRO A 242 29.64 -9.32 29.06
C PRO A 242 30.93 -9.92 29.71
N ASP A 243 32.17 -9.41 29.68
CA ASP A 243 32.83 -8.15 29.26
C ASP A 243 34.37 -8.42 29.21
N SER A 244 35.35 -7.54 28.92
CA SER A 244 35.40 -6.17 28.36
C SER A 244 36.80 -5.85 27.78
N SER A 245 36.84 -4.94 26.80
CA SER A 245 37.67 -3.71 26.72
C SER A 245 39.24 -3.67 26.73
N ASN A 246 39.72 -2.47 26.40
CA ASN A 246 40.98 -1.78 26.76
C ASN A 246 42.24 -1.93 25.85
N ALA A 247 43.00 -0.84 25.58
CA ALA A 247 42.80 0.60 25.88
C ALA A 247 43.74 1.55 25.09
N SER A 248 43.50 2.87 25.26
CA SER A 248 44.41 4.02 25.03
C SER A 248 44.56 4.53 23.58
N SER A 249 44.83 5.83 23.34
CA SER A 249 45.16 6.94 24.25
C SER A 249 44.53 8.30 23.87
N THR A 250 44.51 9.24 24.82
CA THR A 250 44.09 10.66 24.71
C THR A 250 45.23 11.55 24.13
N PRO A 251 45.20 12.92 24.04
CA PRO A 251 44.23 13.91 24.57
C PRO A 251 43.95 15.21 23.71
N VAL A 252 43.33 16.22 24.37
CA VAL A 252 43.33 17.71 24.17
C VAL A 252 42.30 18.40 23.23
N SER A 253 41.82 19.57 23.71
CA SER A 253 41.36 20.78 22.99
C SER A 253 39.86 21.04 22.70
N SER A 254 39.19 21.52 23.74
CA SER A 254 38.28 22.69 23.81
C SER A 254 38.06 23.59 22.57
N ILE A 255 36.81 24.10 22.37
CA ILE A 255 36.42 25.55 22.36
C ILE A 255 34.97 25.81 21.85
N ASN A 256 34.28 26.78 22.49
CA ASN A 256 33.07 27.56 22.12
C ASN A 256 31.79 26.89 21.57
N ASN A 257 30.69 27.13 22.30
CA ASN A 257 29.33 27.29 21.75
C ASN A 257 28.99 28.79 21.64
N ASN A 258 28.53 29.22 20.47
CA ASN A 258 27.75 30.43 20.14
C ASN A 258 27.24 30.20 18.70
N GLY A 259 26.02 30.53 18.27
CA GLY A 259 25.00 31.39 18.89
C GLY A 259 24.50 32.38 17.83
N LEU A 260 23.53 31.98 17.00
CA LEU A 260 22.98 32.79 15.90
C LEU A 260 21.44 32.69 15.84
N PRO A 261 20.71 33.83 15.74
CA PRO A 261 19.25 33.84 15.64
C PRO A 261 18.74 33.98 14.19
N SER A 262 17.42 33.82 14.06
CA SER A 262 16.57 34.07 12.89
C SER A 262 16.97 35.28 12.04
N PHE A 263 16.86 35.14 10.71
CA PHE A 263 16.87 36.24 9.75
C PHE A 263 15.55 36.26 8.98
N ALA A 264 14.69 37.24 9.30
CA ALA A 264 13.41 37.45 8.64
C ALA A 264 13.19 38.94 8.39
N SER A 265 12.56 39.28 7.26
CA SER A 265 12.29 40.64 6.75
C SER A 265 13.51 41.36 6.16
N LEU A 266 13.40 41.76 4.87
CA LEU A 266 13.68 43.13 4.41
C LEU A 266 13.27 43.32 2.94
N LEU A 267 12.15 44.05 2.74
CA LEU A 267 11.73 44.77 1.52
C LEU A 267 11.47 43.96 0.22
N GLY A 268 10.57 44.38 -0.68
CA GLY A 268 9.56 45.46 -0.56
C GLY A 268 9.66 46.54 -1.63
N ALA A 269 8.89 46.36 -2.71
CA ALA A 269 8.47 47.33 -3.72
C ALA A 269 9.55 48.05 -4.58
N LEU A 270 9.35 47.99 -5.91
CA LEU A 270 8.86 49.14 -6.69
C LEU A 270 8.27 48.68 -8.04
N HIS A 271 7.36 49.48 -8.60
CA HIS A 271 6.88 49.34 -9.99
C HIS A 271 7.73 50.20 -10.93
N GLY A 272 7.71 49.88 -12.24
CA GLY A 272 8.28 50.71 -13.28
C GLY A 272 8.20 50.06 -14.66
N ASP A 273 7.14 50.35 -15.42
CA ASP A 273 7.09 50.11 -16.87
C ASP A 273 8.10 51.00 -17.62
N VAL A 274 8.58 50.55 -18.78
CA VAL A 274 8.71 51.33 -20.03
C VAL A 274 9.24 50.44 -21.19
N ASP A 275 8.89 50.86 -22.41
CA ASP A 275 8.90 50.12 -23.67
C ASP A 275 10.22 49.52 -24.22
N VAL A 276 10.00 48.57 -25.15
CA VAL A 276 10.96 47.99 -26.10
C VAL A 276 11.30 49.00 -27.21
N PRO A 277 12.54 48.99 -27.72
CA PRO A 277 12.72 48.83 -29.17
C PRO A 277 13.82 47.81 -29.55
N ASP A 278 13.65 47.17 -30.70
CA ASP A 278 14.63 46.25 -31.29
C ASP A 278 15.97 46.92 -31.61
N HIS A 279 17.07 46.15 -31.51
CA HIS A 279 18.09 46.10 -32.58
C HIS A 279 19.09 44.94 -32.42
N ASP A 280 19.08 44.03 -33.40
CA ASP A 280 20.22 43.15 -33.73
C ASP A 280 21.34 44.02 -34.36
N PRO A 281 22.64 43.73 -34.14
CA PRO A 281 23.34 42.90 -35.12
C PRO A 281 24.45 41.94 -34.60
N SER A 282 24.44 40.75 -35.20
CA SER A 282 25.50 39.75 -35.44
C SER A 282 27.01 40.11 -35.38
N PHE A 283 27.81 39.03 -35.21
CA PHE A 283 29.26 38.85 -35.44
C PHE A 283 30.28 39.29 -34.38
N ALA A 284 30.86 38.29 -33.68
CA ALA A 284 32.31 38.06 -33.70
C ALA A 284 32.63 36.59 -33.34
N THR A 285 33.57 35.95 -34.06
CA THR A 285 34.09 34.62 -33.72
C THR A 285 35.52 34.75 -33.21
N THR A 286 35.81 34.24 -32.01
CA THR A 286 37.17 34.22 -31.44
C THR A 286 37.63 32.80 -31.15
N THR A 287 38.48 32.28 -32.03
CA THR A 287 39.24 31.04 -31.83
C THR A 287 40.33 31.26 -30.77
N SER A 288 40.55 30.27 -29.90
CA SER A 288 41.71 30.20 -29.01
C SER A 288 42.47 28.89 -29.21
N GLU A 289 43.80 28.97 -29.23
CA GLU A 289 44.70 27.82 -29.42
C GLU A 289 45.01 27.15 -28.06
N PRO A 290 45.17 25.81 -28.00
CA PRO A 290 45.65 25.12 -26.81
C PRO A 290 47.18 25.17 -26.69
N VAL A 291 47.69 25.33 -25.47
CA VAL A 291 49.13 25.30 -25.16
C VAL A 291 49.56 23.89 -24.75
N SER A 292 50.71 23.43 -25.25
CA SER A 292 51.21 22.05 -25.06
C SER A 292 52.06 21.85 -23.80
N GLN A 293 51.86 20.69 -23.14
CA GLN A 293 52.85 19.79 -22.49
C GLN A 293 53.91 20.34 -21.49
N PRO A 294 54.24 19.57 -20.43
CA PRO A 294 55.30 18.55 -20.54
C PRO A 294 55.00 17.19 -19.87
N ASP A 295 55.79 16.17 -20.23
CA ASP A 295 55.61 14.76 -19.84
C ASP A 295 56.51 14.29 -18.67
N THR A 296 56.34 13.00 -18.31
CA THR A 296 57.26 12.07 -17.60
C THR A 296 57.12 11.95 -16.07
N PRO A 297 57.65 10.88 -15.42
CA PRO A 297 57.12 9.51 -15.58
C PRO A 297 56.99 8.73 -14.25
N GLY A 298 56.18 7.67 -14.22
CA GLY A 298 56.18 6.69 -13.11
C GLY A 298 55.12 5.61 -13.25
N SER A 299 55.53 4.35 -13.43
CA SER A 299 54.59 3.23 -13.57
C SER A 299 54.39 2.49 -12.25
N ALA A 300 53.13 2.35 -11.86
CA ALA A 300 52.62 1.33 -10.95
C ALA A 300 51.23 0.94 -11.46
N LYS A 301 50.97 -0.36 -11.74
CA LYS A 301 49.65 -0.82 -12.19
C LYS A 301 48.60 -0.38 -11.16
N THR A 302 47.60 0.37 -11.61
CA THR A 302 46.54 0.84 -10.71
C THR A 302 45.48 -0.24 -10.49
N VAL A 303 44.73 -0.16 -9.39
CA VAL A 303 43.64 -1.12 -9.10
C VAL A 303 42.63 -1.18 -10.26
N ALA A 304 42.42 -0.06 -10.98
CA ALA A 304 41.55 0.03 -12.14
C ALA A 304 42.03 -0.80 -13.36
N GLU A 305 43.33 -0.98 -13.56
CA GLU A 305 43.83 -1.92 -14.58
C GLU A 305 43.54 -3.37 -14.19
N ILE A 306 43.69 -3.71 -12.91
CA ILE A 306 43.45 -5.08 -12.41
C ILE A 306 41.96 -5.44 -12.49
N THR A 307 41.05 -4.52 -12.15
CA THR A 307 39.61 -4.75 -12.39
C THR A 307 39.24 -4.74 -13.88
N SER A 308 39.96 -4.00 -14.74
CA SER A 308 39.73 -4.07 -16.18
C SER A 308 40.26 -5.38 -16.82
N GLU A 309 41.30 -5.98 -16.26
CA GLU A 309 41.81 -7.31 -16.66
C GLU A 309 40.79 -8.40 -16.28
N LEU A 310 40.31 -8.39 -15.02
CA LEU A 310 39.27 -9.31 -14.54
C LEU A 310 37.93 -9.16 -15.30
N LEU A 311 37.48 -7.93 -15.56
CA LEU A 311 36.25 -7.69 -16.32
C LEU A 311 36.37 -8.17 -17.78
N ALA A 312 37.57 -8.19 -18.36
CA ALA A 312 37.77 -8.74 -19.70
C ALA A 312 37.70 -10.27 -19.72
N GLU A 313 38.17 -10.95 -18.67
CA GLU A 313 38.06 -12.40 -18.52
C GLU A 313 36.59 -12.84 -18.29
N ASP A 314 35.85 -12.14 -17.42
CA ASP A 314 34.40 -12.38 -17.23
C ASP A 314 33.61 -12.13 -18.54
N GLN A 315 33.91 -11.05 -19.26
CA GLN A 315 33.26 -10.74 -20.53
C GLN A 315 33.50 -11.82 -21.58
N ALA A 316 34.73 -12.36 -21.67
CA ALA A 316 35.06 -13.47 -22.55
C ALA A 316 34.37 -14.79 -22.15
N LEU A 317 34.19 -15.03 -20.84
CA LEU A 317 33.45 -16.19 -20.35
C LEU A 317 31.95 -16.12 -20.72
N ILE A 318 31.35 -14.94 -20.59
CA ILE A 318 29.96 -14.66 -20.97
C ILE A 318 29.77 -14.83 -22.49
N GLU A 319 30.68 -14.29 -23.30
CA GLU A 319 30.63 -14.42 -24.76
C GLU A 319 30.78 -15.88 -25.20
N MET A 320 31.69 -16.64 -24.57
CA MET A 320 31.82 -18.08 -24.80
C MET A 320 30.52 -18.84 -24.48
N MET A 321 29.90 -18.60 -23.32
CA MET A 321 28.63 -19.22 -22.92
C MET A 321 27.47 -18.86 -23.85
N SER A 322 27.49 -17.68 -24.48
CA SER A 322 26.44 -17.22 -25.40
C SER A 322 26.39 -17.98 -26.74
N THR A 323 27.46 -18.71 -27.10
CA THR A 323 27.56 -19.45 -28.36
C THR A 323 26.96 -20.86 -28.33
N LEU A 324 26.47 -21.31 -27.16
CA LEU A 324 25.92 -22.66 -26.99
C LEU A 324 24.42 -22.71 -27.33
N GLU A 325 24.10 -22.99 -28.59
CA GLU A 325 22.72 -22.97 -29.11
C GLU A 325 21.77 -24.07 -28.56
N ASP A 326 22.26 -25.07 -27.82
CA ASP A 326 21.41 -26.08 -27.15
C ASP A 326 21.85 -26.32 -25.69
N PRO A 327 21.05 -25.89 -24.68
CA PRO A 327 21.38 -26.08 -23.28
C PRO A 327 21.31 -27.54 -22.81
N ALA A 328 20.69 -28.46 -23.57
CA ALA A 328 20.65 -29.87 -23.23
C ALA A 328 22.00 -30.58 -23.41
N LEU A 329 22.90 -30.03 -24.24
CA LEU A 329 24.24 -30.57 -24.50
C LEU A 329 25.35 -29.88 -23.68
N ALA A 330 25.05 -28.77 -23.00
CA ALA A 330 26.03 -28.00 -22.24
C ALA A 330 26.48 -28.66 -20.92
N MET A 331 25.67 -29.55 -20.35
CA MET A 331 25.88 -30.13 -19.01
C MET A 331 27.12 -31.04 -18.93
N ASP A 332 27.46 -31.74 -20.02
CA ASP A 332 28.64 -32.62 -20.11
C ASP A 332 29.88 -31.89 -20.68
N SER A 333 29.83 -30.56 -20.85
CA SER A 333 30.95 -29.77 -21.38
C SER A 333 32.13 -29.74 -20.38
N PRO A 334 33.38 -30.00 -20.81
CA PRO A 334 34.56 -29.89 -19.94
C PRO A 334 34.70 -28.53 -19.24
N ALA A 335 34.24 -27.44 -19.87
CA ALA A 335 34.24 -26.11 -19.26
C ALA A 335 33.22 -25.99 -18.11
N TYR A 336 32.06 -26.65 -18.23
CA TYR A 336 31.04 -26.67 -17.17
C TYR A 336 31.50 -27.52 -15.97
N VAL A 337 32.15 -28.66 -16.23
CA VAL A 337 32.77 -29.49 -15.18
C VAL A 337 33.89 -28.75 -14.45
N ALA A 338 34.76 -28.03 -15.18
CA ALA A 338 35.80 -27.21 -14.57
C ALA A 338 35.24 -26.08 -13.69
N TYR A 339 34.15 -25.44 -14.12
CA TYR A 339 33.45 -24.43 -13.33
C TYR A 339 32.87 -25.00 -12.01
N GLN A 340 32.27 -26.19 -12.04
CA GLN A 340 31.79 -26.85 -10.82
C GLN A 340 32.94 -27.16 -9.84
N GLN A 341 34.05 -27.72 -10.33
CA GLN A 341 35.23 -28.04 -9.50
C GLN A 341 35.85 -26.79 -8.86
N MET A 342 35.88 -25.67 -9.58
CA MET A 342 36.32 -24.38 -9.03
C MET A 342 35.42 -23.91 -7.89
N MET A 343 34.10 -24.00 -8.05
CA MET A 343 33.12 -23.60 -7.03
C MET A 343 33.16 -24.49 -5.77
N GLU A 344 33.42 -25.79 -5.92
CA GLU A 344 33.63 -26.70 -4.78
C GLU A 344 34.89 -26.31 -3.99
N HIS A 345 36.02 -26.06 -4.66
CA HIS A 345 37.28 -25.65 -4.02
C HIS A 345 37.16 -24.32 -3.24
N TYR A 346 36.37 -23.36 -3.73
CA TYR A 346 36.07 -22.13 -2.99
C TYR A 346 35.18 -22.35 -1.75
N SER A 347 34.42 -23.44 -1.69
CA SER A 347 33.58 -23.77 -0.53
C SER A 347 34.36 -24.44 0.60
N GLU A 348 35.35 -25.28 0.27
CA GLU A 348 36.16 -26.02 1.27
C GLU A 348 37.20 -25.11 1.97
N THR A 349 37.73 -24.12 1.24
CA THR A 349 38.80 -23.21 1.73
C THR A 349 38.32 -22.14 2.71
N ALA A 350 37.01 -22.03 2.98
CA ALA A 350 36.43 -21.04 3.88
C ALA A 350 36.42 -21.43 5.38
N THR A 351 36.93 -22.63 5.73
CA THR A 351 36.56 -23.30 6.99
C THR A 351 37.67 -23.54 8.03
N GLU A 352 38.95 -23.22 7.76
CA GLU A 352 40.06 -23.52 8.69
C GLU A 352 40.94 -22.32 9.07
N GLY A 353 41.08 -22.07 10.38
CA GLY A 353 42.03 -21.09 10.93
C GLY A 353 41.89 -20.87 12.45
N SER A 354 42.70 -21.54 13.28
CA SER A 354 42.74 -21.36 14.75
C SER A 354 43.96 -22.05 15.42
N ILE A 355 44.95 -21.28 15.92
CA ILE A 355 46.14 -21.73 16.70
C ILE A 355 46.71 -20.51 17.48
N PRO A 356 47.30 -20.58 18.70
CA PRO A 356 47.14 -21.45 19.88
C PRO A 356 46.89 -20.64 21.21
N SER A 357 47.15 -21.22 22.40
CA SER A 357 47.00 -20.61 23.74
C SER A 357 48.23 -20.80 24.65
N SER A 358 48.35 -19.95 25.70
CA SER A 358 49.24 -20.07 26.89
C SER A 358 48.98 -18.87 27.83
N GLU A 359 49.16 -18.86 29.16
CA GLU A 359 49.09 -19.84 30.28
C GLU A 359 49.15 -19.01 31.60
N ASP A 360 49.00 -19.63 32.78
CA ASP A 360 49.19 -19.09 34.16
C ASP A 360 48.24 -18.01 34.76
N GLY A 361 48.18 -17.98 36.12
CA GLY A 361 47.41 -17.07 36.99
C GLY A 361 48.29 -16.53 38.15
N PRO A 362 47.82 -16.30 39.42
CA PRO A 362 46.46 -16.45 40.01
C PRO A 362 45.98 -15.22 40.86
N GLU A 363 44.83 -15.36 41.57
CA GLU A 363 44.37 -14.83 42.89
C GLU A 363 44.97 -13.56 43.60
N PRO A 364 44.30 -12.90 44.59
CA PRO A 364 42.87 -12.94 45.04
C PRO A 364 42.27 -11.56 45.51
N MET A 365 41.12 -11.60 46.24
CA MET A 365 40.59 -10.63 47.26
C MET A 365 39.67 -9.44 46.87
N GLU A 366 38.54 -9.35 47.60
CA GLU A 366 37.79 -8.17 48.14
C GLU A 366 37.41 -6.95 47.25
N GLY A 367 36.22 -6.32 47.37
CA GLY A 367 35.02 -6.60 48.19
C GLY A 367 33.98 -5.45 48.22
N VAL A 368 32.74 -5.79 48.63
CA VAL A 368 31.68 -4.95 49.27
C VAL A 368 31.29 -3.55 48.70
N GLU A 369 30.03 -3.36 48.24
CA GLU A 369 28.98 -2.58 48.94
C GLU A 369 27.59 -2.58 48.25
N GLN A 370 26.59 -1.95 48.89
CA GLN A 370 25.12 -2.02 48.71
C GLN A 370 24.54 -0.62 48.30
N PRO A 371 23.20 -0.30 48.21
CA PRO A 371 22.00 -0.97 48.78
C PRO A 371 20.62 -0.90 48.02
N SER A 372 19.60 -1.59 48.59
CA SER A 372 18.14 -1.25 48.80
C SER A 372 17.32 -0.41 47.78
N THR A 373 15.99 -0.55 47.53
CA THR A 373 14.80 -1.37 47.98
C THR A 373 13.62 -1.04 46.98
N ASP A 374 12.29 -1.30 47.06
CA ASP A 374 11.21 -1.98 47.85
C ASP A 374 9.92 -1.96 46.92
N THR A 375 8.69 -2.48 47.17
CA THR A 375 8.10 -3.70 47.80
C THR A 375 6.54 -3.65 47.64
N ALA A 376 5.80 -4.78 47.81
CA ALA A 376 4.32 -4.94 47.87
C ALA A 376 3.55 -5.06 46.51
N ALA A 377 2.38 -5.73 46.36
CA ALA A 377 1.60 -6.65 47.24
C ALA A 377 0.59 -7.56 46.46
N GLU A 378 -0.02 -8.53 47.15
CA GLU A 378 -1.00 -9.58 46.73
C GLU A 378 -2.51 -9.13 46.76
N PRO A 379 -3.58 -9.96 46.58
CA PRO A 379 -3.72 -11.44 46.34
C PRO A 379 -4.75 -11.89 45.24
N LEU A 380 -4.98 -13.22 45.10
CA LEU A 380 -5.93 -13.90 44.19
C LEU A 380 -7.04 -14.73 44.90
N GLN A 381 -8.13 -15.11 44.20
CA GLN A 381 -9.17 -16.07 44.68
C GLN A 381 -9.85 -16.94 43.58
N GLY A 382 -10.18 -18.21 43.91
CA GLY A 382 -11.08 -19.13 43.14
C GLY A 382 -10.51 -20.55 42.97
N LYS A 383 -11.00 -21.63 43.62
CA LYS A 383 -12.18 -22.51 43.31
C LYS A 383 -12.06 -23.23 41.94
N LEU A 384 -12.28 -24.56 41.77
CA LEU A 384 -12.94 -25.68 42.51
C LEU A 384 -12.40 -27.05 41.97
N PRO A 385 -13.08 -28.22 42.13
CA PRO A 385 -13.24 -29.16 43.27
C PRO A 385 -12.25 -30.38 43.19
N SER A 386 -12.00 -31.27 44.18
CA SER A 386 -12.74 -31.90 45.30
C SER A 386 -13.59 -33.15 44.98
N ILE A 387 -13.18 -34.31 45.54
CA ILE A 387 -13.89 -35.54 45.98
C ILE A 387 -12.84 -36.31 46.82
N HIS A 388 -12.96 -36.39 48.16
CA HIS A 388 -13.48 -37.54 48.96
C HIS A 388 -12.83 -38.90 48.61
N GLU A 389 -12.28 -39.72 49.51
CA GLU A 389 -12.44 -39.95 50.97
C GLU A 389 -11.19 -40.71 51.53
N ALA A 390 -10.88 -40.86 52.83
CA ALA A 390 -11.38 -40.34 54.12
C ALA A 390 -10.31 -40.51 55.24
N LEU A 391 -10.53 -39.85 56.39
CA LEU A 391 -9.96 -40.09 57.75
C LEU A 391 -8.41 -40.04 57.92
N SER A 392 -7.78 -39.17 58.73
CA SER A 392 -8.02 -38.67 60.11
C SER A 392 -7.31 -39.48 61.22
N SER A 393 -6.85 -38.75 62.24
CA SER A 393 -5.74 -39.14 63.13
C SER A 393 -6.14 -39.69 64.50
N ALA A 394 -5.09 -40.08 65.25
CA ALA A 394 -4.95 -40.05 66.72
C ALA A 394 -5.28 -41.31 67.56
N GLU A 395 -4.19 -41.88 68.11
CA GLU A 395 -3.97 -42.22 69.54
C GLU A 395 -5.03 -43.02 70.34
N THR A 396 -4.63 -44.18 70.87
CA THR A 396 -4.23 -44.32 72.30
C THR A 396 -3.75 -45.73 72.69
N GLY A 397 -2.97 -45.78 73.79
CA GLY A 397 -2.56 -46.91 74.65
C GLY A 397 -2.81 -48.38 74.28
N GLY A 398 -1.73 -49.18 74.26
CA GLY A 398 -1.81 -50.65 74.18
C GLY A 398 -0.46 -51.37 74.36
N THR A 399 0.01 -51.53 75.60
CA THR A 399 1.29 -52.21 75.90
C THR A 399 1.17 -53.73 75.80
N ALA A 400 1.77 -54.34 74.77
CA ALA A 400 1.95 -55.79 74.65
C ALA A 400 3.31 -56.13 74.02
N PRO A 401 4.10 -57.09 74.58
CA PRO A 401 5.43 -57.38 74.07
C PRO A 401 5.43 -58.42 72.93
N GLY A 402 6.20 -58.14 71.88
CA GLY A 402 6.76 -59.19 71.02
C GLY A 402 6.01 -59.53 69.73
N ALA A 403 6.33 -58.81 68.66
CA ALA A 403 6.32 -59.37 67.31
C ALA A 403 7.50 -58.81 66.51
N TRP A 404 8.42 -59.67 66.03
CA TRP A 404 9.54 -59.23 65.20
C TRP A 404 9.13 -58.81 63.76
N LYS A 405 7.82 -58.91 63.42
CA LYS A 405 7.29 -58.58 62.09
C LYS A 405 7.51 -57.12 61.69
N ASP A 406 7.45 -56.17 62.63
CA ASP A 406 7.65 -54.74 62.33
C ASP A 406 9.10 -54.33 62.09
N LYS A 407 10.07 -55.26 62.18
CA LYS A 407 11.45 -55.06 61.73
C LYS A 407 11.77 -55.70 60.36
N LEU A 408 10.80 -56.31 59.69
CA LEU A 408 10.94 -56.64 58.28
C LEU A 408 10.72 -55.37 57.43
N PRO A 409 11.61 -55.04 56.48
CA PRO A 409 11.42 -53.89 55.61
C PRO A 409 10.15 -54.10 54.77
N LYS A 410 9.18 -53.17 54.90
CA LYS A 410 7.84 -53.24 54.28
C LYS A 410 7.82 -53.18 52.74
N VAL A 411 8.99 -53.23 52.12
CA VAL A 411 9.20 -53.35 50.66
C VAL A 411 10.25 -54.45 50.48
N SER A 412 9.85 -55.59 49.95
CA SER A 412 10.77 -56.71 49.73
C SER A 412 11.79 -56.37 48.64
N LYS A 413 12.89 -57.15 48.56
CA LYS A 413 13.84 -57.03 47.44
C LYS A 413 13.17 -57.36 46.08
N LEU A 414 12.09 -58.13 46.08
CA LEU A 414 11.32 -58.46 44.88
C LEU A 414 10.51 -57.25 44.40
N ASP A 415 9.84 -56.53 45.32
CA ASP A 415 9.06 -55.33 44.98
C ASP A 415 9.95 -54.22 44.38
N LYS A 416 11.20 -54.10 44.87
CA LYS A 416 12.21 -53.20 44.30
C LYS A 416 12.68 -53.62 42.90
N LEU A 417 12.71 -54.91 42.59
CA LEU A 417 13.03 -55.40 41.24
C LEU A 417 11.84 -55.18 40.28
N VAL A 418 10.61 -55.40 40.75
CA VAL A 418 9.39 -55.13 39.96
C VAL A 418 9.24 -53.64 39.67
N SER A 419 9.51 -52.75 40.64
CA SER A 419 9.48 -51.30 40.39
C SER A 419 10.60 -50.81 39.47
N LEU A 420 11.79 -51.40 39.53
CA LEU A 420 12.88 -51.14 38.56
C LEU A 420 12.56 -51.65 37.15
N GLN A 421 11.93 -52.82 37.01
CA GLN A 421 11.47 -53.31 35.71
C GLN A 421 10.36 -52.42 35.14
N LYS A 422 9.43 -51.97 35.98
CA LYS A 422 8.39 -51.02 35.57
C LYS A 422 8.99 -49.68 35.14
N SER A 423 9.87 -49.07 35.92
CA SER A 423 10.47 -47.77 35.55
C SER A 423 11.34 -47.87 34.29
N GLN A 424 12.00 -49.01 34.02
CA GLN A 424 12.65 -49.25 32.74
C GLN A 424 11.65 -49.39 31.56
N ALA A 425 10.47 -49.97 31.78
CA ALA A 425 9.44 -50.05 30.75
C ALA A 425 8.83 -48.66 30.47
N ASP A 426 8.48 -47.92 31.53
CA ASP A 426 7.95 -46.57 31.46
C ASP A 426 8.95 -45.62 30.77
N ALA A 427 10.26 -45.69 31.11
CA ALA A 427 11.31 -44.92 30.45
C ALA A 427 11.48 -45.29 28.95
N LYS A 428 11.41 -46.57 28.60
CA LYS A 428 11.42 -47.03 27.19
C LYS A 428 10.19 -46.56 26.42
N GLN A 429 9.03 -46.42 27.07
CA GLN A 429 7.83 -45.86 26.48
C GLN A 429 7.93 -44.33 26.31
N ALA A 430 8.44 -43.61 27.32
CA ALA A 430 8.70 -42.18 27.26
C ALA A 430 9.69 -41.82 26.15
N PHE A 431 10.79 -42.56 26.00
CA PHE A 431 11.76 -42.36 24.92
C PHE A 431 11.13 -42.57 23.53
N LYS A 432 10.28 -43.60 23.37
CA LYS A 432 9.52 -43.81 22.12
C LYS A 432 8.52 -42.69 21.84
N ALA A 433 7.87 -42.15 22.88
CA ALA A 433 6.96 -41.02 22.74
C ALA A 433 7.71 -39.74 22.34
N ALA A 434 8.83 -39.43 23.01
CA ALA A 434 9.69 -38.28 22.70
C ALA A 434 10.21 -38.32 21.25
N LYS A 435 10.73 -39.47 20.80
CA LYS A 435 11.16 -39.64 19.40
C LYS A 435 10.02 -39.51 18.39
N LYS A 436 8.77 -39.83 18.78
CA LYS A 436 7.58 -39.64 17.93
C LYS A 436 7.16 -38.15 17.90
N SER A 437 7.20 -37.43 19.03
CA SER A 437 6.89 -36.00 19.05
C SER A 437 7.95 -35.18 18.32
N GLU A 438 9.24 -35.51 18.48
CA GLU A 438 10.36 -34.92 17.71
C GLU A 438 10.13 -35.05 16.20
N ALA A 439 9.83 -36.27 15.71
CA ALA A 439 9.51 -36.52 14.31
C ALA A 439 8.26 -35.74 13.84
N SER A 440 7.25 -35.61 14.70
CA SER A 440 6.03 -34.83 14.40
C SER A 440 6.29 -33.33 14.34
N ILE A 441 7.15 -32.79 15.21
CA ILE A 441 7.57 -31.38 15.22
C ILE A 441 8.40 -31.09 13.97
N LYS A 442 9.36 -31.95 13.62
CA LYS A 442 10.15 -31.84 12.38
C LYS A 442 9.25 -31.84 11.14
N ALA A 443 8.33 -32.80 11.03
CA ALA A 443 7.38 -32.86 9.92
C ALA A 443 6.47 -31.62 9.84
N SER A 444 6.05 -31.07 10.99
CA SER A 444 5.29 -29.82 11.05
C SER A 444 6.12 -28.61 10.56
N LYS A 445 7.38 -28.49 11.01
CA LYS A 445 8.30 -27.43 10.58
C LYS A 445 8.58 -27.49 9.07
N GLU A 446 8.86 -28.67 8.53
CA GLU A 446 9.04 -28.89 7.09
C GLU A 446 7.76 -28.56 6.29
N ALA A 447 6.59 -28.95 6.78
CA ALA A 447 5.32 -28.63 6.14
C ALA A 447 5.03 -27.11 6.16
N SER A 448 5.38 -26.42 7.25
CA SER A 448 5.27 -24.95 7.35
C SER A 448 6.22 -24.25 6.37
N GLN A 449 7.50 -24.65 6.35
CA GLN A 449 8.49 -24.11 5.41
C GLN A 449 8.08 -24.32 3.94
N ARG A 450 7.54 -25.49 3.59
CA ARG A 450 7.01 -25.76 2.23
C ARG A 450 5.80 -24.88 1.87
N ARG A 451 4.92 -24.58 2.83
CA ARG A 451 3.81 -23.63 2.64
C ARG A 451 4.32 -22.20 2.44
N ALA A 452 5.27 -21.74 3.26
CA ALA A 452 5.88 -20.43 3.15
C ALA A 452 6.62 -20.23 1.82
N ALA A 453 7.43 -21.22 1.40
CA ALA A 453 8.12 -21.21 0.12
C ALA A 453 7.15 -21.17 -1.07
N LYS A 454 6.06 -21.96 -1.03
CA LYS A 454 5.01 -21.90 -2.07
C LYS A 454 4.32 -20.53 -2.10
N ALA A 455 3.96 -19.97 -0.93
CA ALA A 455 3.30 -18.68 -0.84
C ALA A 455 4.21 -17.53 -1.33
N LYS A 456 5.52 -17.61 -1.07
CA LYS A 456 6.50 -16.68 -1.66
C LYS A 456 6.53 -16.83 -3.19
N ALA A 457 6.73 -18.03 -3.71
CA ALA A 457 6.78 -18.27 -5.16
C ALA A 457 5.49 -17.83 -5.88
N GLU A 458 4.31 -17.95 -5.24
CA GLU A 458 3.05 -17.46 -5.79
C GLU A 458 2.96 -15.91 -5.79
N ARG A 459 3.48 -15.24 -4.76
CA ARG A 459 3.59 -13.77 -4.73
C ARG A 459 4.58 -13.26 -5.79
N ASP A 460 5.75 -13.89 -5.88
CA ASP A 460 6.78 -13.54 -6.86
C ASP A 460 6.27 -13.73 -8.30
N ALA A 461 5.53 -14.82 -8.57
CA ALA A 461 4.89 -15.06 -9.86
C ALA A 461 3.84 -13.99 -10.21
N ARG A 462 2.95 -13.63 -9.26
CA ARG A 462 1.96 -12.54 -9.46
C ARG A 462 2.65 -11.18 -9.70
N LYS A 463 3.76 -10.91 -9.01
CA LYS A 463 4.56 -9.69 -9.22
C LYS A 463 5.16 -9.63 -10.63
N GLN A 464 5.63 -10.76 -11.17
CA GLN A 464 6.12 -10.82 -12.56
C GLN A 464 4.98 -10.74 -13.59
N GLU A 465 3.81 -11.33 -13.32
CA GLU A 465 2.59 -11.18 -14.14
C GLU A 465 2.17 -9.70 -14.22
N LEU A 466 2.18 -8.99 -13.10
CA LEU A 466 1.95 -7.54 -13.01
C LEU A 466 3.02 -6.71 -13.75
N ILE A 467 4.32 -6.99 -13.53
CA ILE A 467 5.41 -6.31 -14.24
C ILE A 467 5.24 -6.46 -15.76
N ALA A 468 4.84 -7.64 -16.25
CA ALA A 468 4.60 -7.84 -17.69
C ALA A 468 3.39 -7.04 -18.22
N VAL A 469 2.29 -6.92 -17.45
CA VAL A 469 1.14 -6.07 -17.82
C VAL A 469 1.56 -4.59 -17.88
N LEU A 470 2.29 -4.11 -16.87
CA LEU A 470 2.73 -2.72 -16.80
C LEU A 470 3.81 -2.39 -17.85
N ALA A 471 4.69 -3.34 -18.18
CA ALA A 471 5.66 -3.22 -19.28
C ALA A 471 4.97 -3.10 -20.65
N ARG A 472 3.87 -3.83 -20.88
CA ARG A 472 3.03 -3.65 -22.08
C ARG A 472 2.39 -2.27 -22.14
N SER A 473 1.94 -1.74 -21.01
CA SER A 473 1.37 -0.38 -20.95
C SER A 473 2.42 0.69 -21.26
N LEU A 474 3.62 0.60 -20.66
CA LEU A 474 4.75 1.47 -20.97
C LEU A 474 5.22 1.35 -22.42
N ALA A 475 5.16 0.14 -23.01
CA ALA A 475 5.42 -0.06 -24.43
C ALA A 475 4.44 0.76 -25.29
N ARG A 476 3.12 0.60 -25.12
CA ARG A 476 2.11 1.38 -25.87
C ARG A 476 2.34 2.88 -25.77
N VAL A 477 2.59 3.41 -24.57
CA VAL A 477 2.89 4.84 -24.36
C VAL A 477 4.15 5.30 -25.10
N TYR A 478 5.20 4.47 -25.15
CA TYR A 478 6.42 4.80 -25.88
C TYR A 478 6.23 4.71 -27.41
N ASP A 479 5.44 3.74 -27.89
CA ASP A 479 5.07 3.58 -29.30
C ASP A 479 4.24 4.79 -29.79
N GLU A 480 3.22 5.20 -29.03
CA GLU A 480 2.41 6.39 -29.31
C GLU A 480 3.22 7.69 -29.26
N TYR A 481 4.17 7.81 -28.31
CA TYR A 481 5.06 8.97 -28.22
C TYR A 481 5.99 9.09 -29.44
N GLU A 482 6.67 8.01 -29.86
CA GLU A 482 7.54 8.04 -31.05
C GLU A 482 6.73 8.34 -32.32
N GLN A 483 5.50 7.82 -32.43
CA GLN A 483 4.59 8.16 -33.53
C GLN A 483 4.22 9.65 -33.51
N HIS A 484 3.86 10.22 -32.36
CA HIS A 484 3.59 11.65 -32.24
C HIS A 484 4.81 12.52 -32.58
N GLN A 485 6.04 12.10 -32.22
CA GLN A 485 7.26 12.80 -32.63
C GLN A 485 7.49 12.73 -34.15
N PHE A 486 7.19 11.59 -34.78
CA PHE A 486 7.25 11.43 -36.24
C PHE A 486 6.26 12.35 -36.96
N ASP A 487 4.99 12.33 -36.55
CA ASP A 487 3.92 13.13 -37.16
C ASP A 487 4.12 14.64 -36.92
N SER A 488 4.60 15.04 -35.73
CA SER A 488 4.92 16.44 -35.42
C SER A 488 6.02 17.00 -36.32
N ALA A 489 7.07 16.23 -36.59
CA ALA A 489 8.15 16.66 -37.47
C ALA A 489 7.70 16.75 -38.94
N LEU A 490 6.89 15.78 -39.39
CA LEU A 490 6.29 15.79 -40.73
C LEU A 490 5.37 17.00 -40.93
N ALA A 491 4.53 17.32 -39.93
CA ALA A 491 3.68 18.51 -39.93
C ALA A 491 4.47 19.83 -39.91
N ALA A 492 5.64 19.85 -39.24
CA ALA A 492 6.57 20.97 -39.26
C ALA A 492 7.36 21.13 -40.58
N GLY A 493 7.11 20.28 -41.59
CA GLY A 493 7.85 20.28 -42.86
C GLY A 493 9.32 19.84 -42.72
N GLN A 494 9.72 19.34 -41.55
CA GLN A 494 11.03 18.74 -41.35
C GLN A 494 11.03 17.34 -42.01
N PRO A 495 12.18 16.84 -42.50
CA PRO A 495 12.28 15.42 -42.78
C PRO A 495 11.95 14.68 -41.47
N PRO A 496 11.10 13.64 -41.49
CA PRO A 496 10.73 12.95 -40.28
C PRO A 496 11.98 12.44 -39.55
N PRO A 497 11.94 12.24 -38.22
CA PRO A 497 13.03 11.70 -37.43
C PRO A 497 13.22 10.21 -37.72
N ILE A 498 13.66 9.92 -38.94
CA ILE A 498 14.56 8.84 -39.29
C ILE A 498 15.84 9.12 -38.49
N LYS A 499 15.78 8.86 -37.17
CA LYS A 499 16.89 8.83 -36.23
C LYS A 499 17.92 7.93 -36.87
N ARG A 500 18.90 8.53 -37.55
CA ARG A 500 19.63 7.84 -38.63
C ARG A 500 20.20 6.56 -38.07
N LEU A 501 20.07 5.47 -38.83
CA LEU A 501 20.87 4.24 -38.69
C LEU A 501 22.35 4.55 -39.05
N LYS A 502 22.91 5.53 -38.37
CA LYS A 502 24.34 5.74 -38.21
C LYS A 502 24.82 4.63 -37.28
N LEU A 503 25.37 3.58 -37.88
CA LEU A 503 26.37 2.78 -37.18
C LEU A 503 27.42 3.75 -36.60
N ALA A 504 27.88 3.44 -35.38
CA ALA A 504 28.37 4.40 -34.40
C ALA A 504 29.23 5.56 -34.93
N SER A 505 28.86 6.78 -34.52
CA SER A 505 29.84 7.86 -34.29
C SER A 505 29.90 8.04 -32.76
N PRO A 506 30.82 7.37 -32.04
CA PRO A 506 30.76 7.21 -30.57
C PRO A 506 31.28 8.45 -29.83
N THR A 507 30.66 9.61 -30.06
CA THR A 507 31.05 10.89 -29.42
C THR A 507 29.86 11.85 -29.31
N SER A 508 28.77 11.36 -28.71
CA SER A 508 27.68 12.22 -28.24
C SER A 508 27.34 11.80 -26.83
N THR A 509 28.25 12.13 -25.91
CA THR A 509 28.00 12.08 -24.47
C THR A 509 26.83 13.02 -24.19
N ILE A 510 25.63 12.45 -24.05
CA ILE A 510 24.51 13.14 -23.44
C ILE A 510 24.89 13.25 -21.97
N THR A 511 25.59 14.33 -21.62
CA THR A 511 25.86 14.66 -20.22
C THR A 511 24.50 14.73 -19.53
N PRO A 512 24.21 13.84 -18.56
CA PRO A 512 22.97 13.97 -17.81
C PRO A 512 22.92 15.37 -17.18
N PRO A 513 21.74 15.99 -17.04
CA PRO A 513 21.65 17.27 -16.34
C PRO A 513 22.33 17.11 -14.98
N PRO A 514 23.28 18.00 -14.62
CA PRO A 514 24.24 17.73 -13.56
C PRO A 514 23.48 17.37 -12.29
N VAL A 515 23.72 16.15 -11.81
CA VAL A 515 23.11 15.63 -10.57
C VAL A 515 23.71 16.43 -9.44
N THR A 516 23.01 17.51 -9.06
CA THR A 516 23.38 18.30 -7.90
C THR A 516 23.12 17.47 -6.66
N ASP A 517 24.12 17.37 -5.78
CA ASP A 517 24.04 16.68 -4.48
C ASP A 517 23.12 17.38 -3.46
N ALA A 518 22.11 18.10 -3.94
CA ALA A 518 20.99 18.55 -3.13
C ALA A 518 20.32 17.30 -2.52
N PRO A 519 20.11 17.26 -1.18
CA PRO A 519 19.47 16.13 -0.53
C PRO A 519 18.17 15.77 -1.23
N ILE A 520 18.01 14.48 -1.58
CA ILE A 520 16.80 13.98 -2.25
C ILE A 520 15.60 14.45 -1.42
N PRO A 521 14.74 15.33 -1.95
CA PRO A 521 13.63 15.86 -1.18
C PRO A 521 12.75 14.68 -0.78
N GLY A 522 12.40 14.62 0.51
CA GLY A 522 11.58 13.54 1.06
C GLY A 522 10.33 13.32 0.22
N PRO A 523 9.84 12.07 0.09
CA PRO A 523 8.78 11.72 -0.85
C PRO A 523 7.58 12.64 -0.62
N LEU A 524 7.36 13.54 -1.59
CA LEU A 524 6.25 14.48 -1.52
C LEU A 524 4.95 13.67 -1.38
N PRO A 525 4.04 14.06 -0.46
CA PRO A 525 2.78 13.36 -0.31
C PRO A 525 2.03 13.46 -1.64
N MET A 526 1.91 12.35 -2.35
CA MET A 526 1.08 12.33 -3.55
C MET A 526 -0.37 12.49 -3.13
N ASN A 527 -1.02 13.54 -3.64
CA ASN A 527 -2.45 13.67 -3.56
C ASN A 527 -3.10 12.60 -4.47
N VAL A 528 -3.35 11.41 -3.94
CA VAL A 528 -3.96 10.27 -4.66
C VAL A 528 -5.37 10.04 -4.17
N ILE A 529 -6.31 9.83 -5.10
CA ILE A 529 -7.65 9.30 -4.79
C ILE A 529 -7.74 7.87 -5.30
N HIS A 530 -7.91 6.91 -4.40
CA HIS A 530 -8.21 5.52 -4.77
C HIS A 530 -9.71 5.32 -4.95
N LEU A 531 -10.11 4.80 -6.12
CA LEU A 531 -11.51 4.57 -6.49
C LEU A 531 -11.71 3.16 -7.01
N SER A 532 -12.93 2.64 -6.91
CA SER A 532 -13.28 1.29 -7.35
C SER A 532 -14.63 1.29 -8.07
N ALA A 533 -14.67 0.72 -9.27
CA ALA A 533 -15.86 0.57 -10.10
C ALA A 533 -16.14 -0.91 -10.37
N MET A 534 -17.39 -1.35 -10.24
CA MET A 534 -17.78 -2.70 -10.64
C MET A 534 -18.33 -2.69 -12.07
N MET A 535 -17.56 -3.25 -13.00
CA MET A 535 -17.90 -3.29 -14.42
C MET A 535 -18.92 -4.39 -14.70
N HIS A 536 -20.14 -4.03 -15.06
CA HIS A 536 -21.14 -4.91 -15.65
C HIS A 536 -20.95 -5.02 -17.18
N ARG A 537 -21.75 -5.88 -17.83
CA ARG A 537 -21.62 -6.12 -19.28
C ARG A 537 -22.11 -4.95 -20.15
N HIS A 538 -22.95 -4.05 -19.61
CA HIS A 538 -23.35 -2.82 -20.29
C HIS A 538 -22.32 -1.68 -20.12
N ASP A 539 -21.45 -1.75 -19.11
CA ASP A 539 -20.44 -0.70 -18.84
C ASP A 539 -19.18 -0.81 -19.70
N VAL A 540 -19.07 -1.87 -20.54
CA VAL A 540 -17.87 -2.18 -21.33
C VAL A 540 -17.47 -1.03 -22.26
N ASP A 541 -18.47 -0.38 -22.85
CA ASP A 541 -18.36 0.73 -23.78
C ASP A 541 -18.88 2.06 -23.17
N ALA A 542 -19.02 2.12 -21.83
CA ALA A 542 -19.56 3.28 -21.14
C ALA A 542 -18.51 4.40 -21.00
N ARG A 543 -18.93 5.62 -21.37
CA ARG A 543 -18.10 6.84 -21.33
C ARG A 543 -17.86 7.38 -19.92
N HIS A 544 -18.61 6.92 -18.91
CA HIS A 544 -18.44 7.36 -17.54
C HIS A 544 -18.83 6.29 -16.54
N TYR A 545 -18.35 6.44 -15.31
CA TYR A 545 -18.72 5.59 -14.17
C TYR A 545 -19.15 6.46 -12.99
N GLU A 546 -20.33 6.18 -12.46
CA GLU A 546 -20.66 6.57 -11.09
C GLU A 546 -19.95 5.61 -10.12
N VAL A 547 -19.11 6.15 -9.24
CA VAL A 547 -18.36 5.40 -8.23
C VAL A 547 -18.83 5.80 -6.82
N PRO A 548 -18.59 4.97 -5.79
CA PRO A 548 -18.74 5.41 -4.42
C PRO A 548 -17.83 6.61 -4.15
N GLN A 549 -18.30 7.58 -3.35
CA GLN A 549 -17.45 8.67 -2.88
C GLN A 549 -16.19 8.10 -2.20
N PRO A 550 -14.99 8.61 -2.52
CA PRO A 550 -13.79 8.24 -1.78
C PRO A 550 -13.93 8.71 -0.34
N TYR A 551 -13.92 7.77 0.62
CA TYR A 551 -13.86 8.11 2.03
C TYR A 551 -12.53 8.81 2.33
N THR A 552 -12.61 10.03 2.84
CA THR A 552 -11.49 10.78 3.41
C THR A 552 -11.10 10.21 4.78
N HIS A 553 -10.62 8.95 4.79
CA HIS A 553 -10.15 8.20 5.96
C HIS A 553 -8.87 8.76 6.63
N GLY A 554 -8.66 10.07 6.55
CA GLY A 554 -7.60 10.82 7.24
C GLY A 554 -8.12 11.94 8.14
N GLY A 555 -9.43 12.20 8.17
CA GLY A 555 -10.05 13.00 9.23
C GLY A 555 -10.26 12.12 10.47
N ASP A 556 -9.86 12.61 11.64
CA ASP A 556 -10.18 11.96 12.91
C ASP A 556 -11.66 12.23 13.25
N PRO A 557 -12.49 11.21 13.54
CA PRO A 557 -13.90 11.42 13.88
C PRO A 557 -14.12 12.15 15.23
N GLU A 558 -13.07 12.50 15.98
CA GLU A 558 -13.20 13.36 17.17
C GLU A 558 -13.16 14.88 16.84
N ASP A 559 -12.77 15.28 15.62
CA ASP A 559 -12.76 16.67 15.13
C ASP A 559 -14.03 17.03 14.30
N GLU A 560 -15.20 16.47 14.65
CA GLU A 560 -16.47 16.66 13.90
C GLU A 560 -17.13 18.06 14.01
N ASP A 561 -16.61 18.99 14.83
CA ASP A 561 -17.24 20.30 15.12
C ASP A 561 -16.89 21.43 14.10
N ASP A 562 -15.83 21.32 13.30
CA ASP A 562 -15.42 22.34 12.31
C ASP A 562 -16.17 22.17 10.96
N ASP A 563 -17.46 22.50 10.97
CA ASP A 563 -18.40 22.42 9.82
C ASP A 563 -18.07 23.40 8.65
N GLU A 564 -17.00 24.20 8.74
CA GLU A 564 -16.69 25.29 7.80
C GLU A 564 -16.00 24.83 6.49
N THR A 565 -16.74 24.98 5.39
CA THR A 565 -16.20 25.20 4.02
C THR A 565 -15.62 24.02 3.23
N ILE A 566 -16.21 22.82 3.34
CA ILE A 566 -15.95 21.66 2.45
C ILE A 566 -16.07 21.99 0.92
N ASN A 567 -16.74 23.09 0.53
CA ASN A 567 -16.83 23.50 -0.88
C ASN A 567 -15.47 23.80 -1.55
N ASP A 568 -14.46 24.25 -0.80
CA ASP A 568 -13.16 24.60 -1.39
C ASP A 568 -12.34 23.35 -1.80
N GLU A 569 -12.67 22.17 -1.28
CA GLU A 569 -12.04 20.91 -1.70
C GLU A 569 -12.18 20.65 -3.21
N ALA A 570 -13.26 21.14 -3.84
CA ALA A 570 -13.56 20.92 -5.26
C ALA A 570 -12.45 21.47 -6.18
N GLN A 571 -11.83 22.61 -5.84
CA GLN A 571 -10.72 23.17 -6.62
C GLN A 571 -9.48 22.26 -6.54
N GLY A 572 -9.19 21.74 -5.35
CA GLY A 572 -8.06 20.86 -5.09
C GLY A 572 -8.15 19.48 -5.75
N LEU A 573 -9.31 19.05 -6.25
CA LEU A 573 -9.47 17.74 -6.93
C LEU A 573 -8.70 17.65 -8.26
N SER A 574 -8.54 18.77 -8.96
CA SER A 574 -7.90 18.83 -10.29
C SER A 574 -6.42 18.45 -10.28
N GLU A 575 -5.73 18.69 -9.16
CA GLU A 575 -4.32 18.35 -8.96
C GLU A 575 -4.11 16.89 -8.54
N LYS A 576 -5.13 16.24 -7.97
CA LYS A 576 -5.02 14.88 -7.41
C LYS A 576 -4.95 13.84 -8.54
N THR A 577 -4.16 12.79 -8.33
CA THR A 577 -4.05 11.67 -9.28
C THR A 577 -5.04 10.58 -8.92
N ILE A 578 -5.87 10.16 -9.89
CA ILE A 578 -6.90 9.14 -9.69
C ILE A 578 -6.33 7.74 -9.90
N PHE A 579 -6.55 6.83 -8.95
CA PHE A 579 -6.21 5.41 -9.06
C PHE A 579 -7.51 4.60 -9.12
N LEU A 580 -8.04 4.40 -10.33
CA LEU A 580 -9.33 3.76 -10.58
C LEU A 580 -9.18 2.25 -10.81
N THR A 581 -9.76 1.45 -9.92
CA THR A 581 -9.78 -0.03 -10.04
C THR A 581 -11.09 -0.51 -10.65
N ARG A 582 -11.06 -0.97 -11.90
CA ARG A 582 -12.23 -1.51 -12.61
C ARG A 582 -12.31 -3.03 -12.43
N THR A 583 -13.23 -3.49 -11.59
CA THR A 583 -13.40 -4.92 -11.26
C THR A 583 -14.56 -5.54 -12.03
N THR A 584 -14.28 -6.60 -12.79
CA THR A 584 -15.30 -7.26 -13.63
C THR A 584 -16.37 -8.03 -12.84
N CYS A 585 -17.64 -7.77 -13.13
CA CYS A 585 -18.77 -8.32 -12.37
C CYS A 585 -18.95 -9.83 -12.61
N ARG A 586 -18.66 -10.63 -11.58
CA ARG A 586 -18.80 -12.11 -11.56
C ARG A 586 -20.19 -12.65 -11.93
N LYS A 587 -21.24 -11.82 -11.97
CA LYS A 587 -22.58 -12.23 -12.45
C LYS A 587 -22.74 -12.02 -13.96
N CYS A 588 -22.23 -10.91 -14.50
CA CYS A 588 -22.42 -10.53 -15.90
C CYS A 588 -21.50 -11.29 -16.87
N PHE A 589 -20.30 -11.68 -16.42
CA PHE A 589 -19.27 -12.31 -17.25
C PHE A 589 -19.17 -13.84 -17.09
N LYS A 590 -20.19 -14.50 -16.50
CA LYS A 590 -20.17 -15.97 -16.25
C LYS A 590 -20.06 -16.85 -17.50
N HIS A 591 -20.49 -16.37 -18.66
CA HIS A 591 -20.72 -17.19 -19.85
C HIS A 591 -19.78 -16.86 -21.03
N THR A 592 -18.90 -15.88 -20.89
CA THR A 592 -17.81 -15.61 -21.83
C THR A 592 -16.68 -16.61 -21.62
N ALA A 593 -16.82 -17.80 -22.22
CA ALA A 593 -15.91 -18.95 -22.08
C ALA A 593 -14.53 -18.80 -22.76
N GLY A 594 -14.09 -17.55 -22.98
CA GLY A 594 -12.73 -17.17 -23.36
C GLY A 594 -12.27 -15.89 -22.65
N GLY A 595 -12.90 -15.55 -21.53
CA GLY A 595 -12.74 -14.27 -20.84
C GLY A 595 -13.39 -13.08 -21.58
N PRO A 596 -13.40 -11.89 -20.96
CA PRO A 596 -13.68 -10.64 -21.67
C PRO A 596 -12.43 -10.24 -22.50
N THR A 597 -12.28 -10.79 -23.70
CA THR A 597 -11.21 -10.41 -24.65
C THR A 597 -11.35 -8.99 -25.23
N ARG A 598 -12.41 -8.26 -24.86
CA ARG A 598 -12.56 -6.84 -25.14
C ARG A 598 -11.97 -6.03 -23.99
N PHE A 599 -10.97 -5.23 -24.30
CA PHE A 599 -10.53 -4.12 -23.47
C PHE A 599 -11.72 -3.19 -23.19
N PHE A 600 -11.81 -2.68 -21.96
CA PHE A 600 -12.83 -1.70 -21.57
C PHE A 600 -12.48 -0.34 -22.16
N SER A 601 -13.45 0.37 -22.75
CA SER A 601 -13.23 1.73 -23.24
C SER A 601 -12.68 2.62 -22.13
N LEU A 602 -11.78 3.56 -22.43
CA LEU A 602 -11.41 4.57 -21.45
C LEU A 602 -12.65 5.43 -21.11
N PRO A 603 -12.95 5.70 -19.83
CA PRO A 603 -13.96 6.68 -19.47
C PRO A 603 -13.48 8.08 -19.88
N GLU A 604 -14.41 8.92 -20.32
CA GLU A 604 -14.22 10.36 -20.54
C GLU A 604 -14.24 11.11 -19.20
N TYR A 605 -15.04 10.63 -18.24
CA TYR A 605 -15.10 11.15 -16.88
C TYR A 605 -15.54 10.08 -15.87
N ILE A 606 -15.33 10.38 -14.60
CA ILE A 606 -15.94 9.67 -13.47
C ILE A 606 -16.74 10.65 -12.63
N CYS A 607 -17.72 10.16 -11.89
CA CYS A 607 -18.44 10.98 -10.92
C CYS A 607 -18.82 10.22 -9.66
N TRP A 608 -19.09 10.95 -8.59
CA TRP A 608 -19.78 10.42 -7.40
C TRP A 608 -20.74 11.46 -6.84
N LYS A 609 -21.92 11.01 -6.39
CA LYS A 609 -22.83 11.86 -5.63
C LYS A 609 -22.22 12.09 -4.25
N ASN A 610 -22.13 13.34 -3.80
CA ASN A 610 -21.58 13.65 -2.47
C ASN A 610 -22.52 13.10 -1.38
N THR A 611 -22.05 12.13 -0.60
CA THR A 611 -22.88 11.36 0.35
C THR A 611 -23.12 12.05 1.68
N LYS A 612 -22.85 13.36 1.79
CA LYS A 612 -23.37 14.23 2.86
C LYS A 612 -24.85 13.88 3.11
N SER A 613 -25.16 13.56 4.36
CA SER A 613 -26.37 12.82 4.75
C SER A 613 -27.61 13.70 4.76
N VAL A 614 -28.13 14.03 3.57
CA VAL A 614 -29.42 14.71 3.38
C VAL A 614 -30.48 14.06 4.28
N PRO A 615 -31.09 14.79 5.23
CA PRO A 615 -32.04 14.20 6.16
C PRO A 615 -33.27 13.64 5.44
N ASP A 616 -33.64 12.37 5.67
CA ASP A 616 -34.88 11.78 5.12
C ASP A 616 -36.17 12.49 5.62
N GLY A 617 -36.08 13.35 6.64
CA GLY A 617 -37.23 13.90 7.34
C GLY A 617 -36.95 15.19 8.12
N CYS A 618 -38.03 15.84 8.56
CA CYS A 618 -38.00 17.11 9.28
C CYS A 618 -37.19 17.01 10.59
N PRO A 619 -36.16 17.86 10.83
CA PRO A 619 -35.29 17.76 12.01
C PRO A 619 -36.01 17.75 13.37
N ILE A 620 -37.14 18.48 13.49
CA ILE A 620 -37.87 18.66 14.76
C ILE A 620 -38.81 17.48 15.08
N CYS A 621 -39.43 16.88 14.06
CA CYS A 621 -40.49 15.87 14.25
C CYS A 621 -40.27 14.54 13.52
N HIS A 622 -39.14 14.42 12.84
CA HIS A 622 -38.66 13.28 12.05
C HIS A 622 -39.61 12.75 10.97
N LYS A 623 -40.76 13.41 10.70
CA LYS A 623 -41.66 13.04 9.59
C LYS A 623 -40.87 13.00 8.27
N VAL A 624 -40.96 11.86 7.57
CA VAL A 624 -40.33 11.63 6.27
C VAL A 624 -40.84 12.64 5.27
N LEU A 625 -39.91 13.40 4.67
CA LEU A 625 -40.22 14.49 3.75
C LEU A 625 -40.42 13.96 2.33
N PHE A 626 -39.52 13.12 1.82
CA PHE A 626 -39.57 12.59 0.44
C PHE A 626 -39.53 11.05 0.40
N ARG A 627 -39.98 10.46 -0.72
CA ARG A 627 -40.08 9.00 -0.90
C ARG A 627 -38.72 8.40 -1.27
N LYS A 628 -37.95 8.00 -0.25
CA LYS A 628 -36.66 7.31 -0.37
C LYS A 628 -36.74 6.15 -1.39
N GLY A 629 -36.00 6.28 -2.51
CA GLY A 629 -35.92 5.26 -3.57
C GLY A 629 -36.57 5.61 -4.92
N LEU A 630 -37.06 6.84 -5.14
CA LEU A 630 -37.42 7.33 -6.49
C LEU A 630 -36.28 8.09 -7.17
N ASP A 631 -35.63 9.01 -6.45
CA ASP A 631 -34.57 9.89 -7.00
C ASP A 631 -33.28 9.14 -7.41
N SER A 632 -33.15 7.85 -7.08
CA SER A 632 -32.03 6.99 -7.53
C SER A 632 -32.26 6.35 -8.91
N LEU A 633 -33.35 6.69 -9.60
CA LEU A 633 -33.59 6.30 -11.00
C LEU A 633 -33.25 7.49 -11.90
N ASP A 634 -31.95 7.64 -12.16
CA ASP A 634 -31.38 8.74 -12.94
C ASP A 634 -32.11 8.89 -14.31
N PRO A 635 -32.79 10.02 -14.59
CA PRO A 635 -33.69 10.14 -15.74
C PRO A 635 -32.95 10.04 -17.08
N HIS A 636 -31.64 10.33 -17.10
CA HIS A 636 -30.79 10.13 -18.27
C HIS A 636 -30.55 8.65 -18.61
N GLY A 637 -30.65 7.73 -17.65
CA GLY A 637 -30.55 6.29 -17.89
C GLY A 637 -31.78 5.69 -18.60
N ALA A 638 -32.95 6.31 -18.45
CA ALA A 638 -34.20 5.82 -19.04
C ALA A 638 -34.34 6.10 -20.54
N ALA A 639 -33.58 7.06 -21.09
CA ALA A 639 -33.79 7.60 -22.44
C ALA A 639 -33.33 6.70 -23.60
N MET A 640 -32.66 5.56 -23.33
CA MET A 640 -32.08 4.66 -24.34
C MET A 640 -32.71 3.26 -24.39
N ALA A 641 -33.75 2.99 -23.59
CA ALA A 641 -34.41 1.69 -23.49
C ALA A 641 -35.80 1.63 -24.18
N VAL A 642 -35.92 2.24 -25.37
CA VAL A 642 -37.08 2.01 -26.25
C VAL A 642 -36.78 0.80 -27.13
N ASP A 643 -37.17 -0.38 -26.64
CA ASP A 643 -37.02 -1.66 -27.36
C ASP A 643 -38.05 -1.73 -28.52
N PRO A 644 -37.62 -1.83 -29.80
CA PRO A 644 -38.53 -1.70 -30.95
C PRO A 644 -39.04 -3.07 -31.44
N TYR A 645 -39.70 -3.83 -30.55
CA TYR A 645 -40.32 -5.14 -30.86
C TYR A 645 -41.68 -5.35 -30.15
#